data_AF-A0A495E8Z1-F1
#
_entry.id   AF-A0A495E8Z1-F1
#
_cell.length_a   1.000
_cell.length_b   1.000
_cell.length_c   1.000
_cell.angle_alpha   90.00
_cell.angle_beta   90.00
_cell.angle_gamma   90.00
#
_symmetry.space_group_name_H-M   'P 1'
#
loop_
_entity.id
_entity.type
_entity.pdbx_description
1 polymer ?
#
loop_
_entity_poly.entity_id
_entity_poly.type
_entity_poly.pdbx_seq_one_letter_code
_entity_poly.pdbx_strand_id
1 'polypeptide(L)'
;MNHKRLTNPFLFGLVVILFFSSSLFGQTKQYSGPYAIEKYAGIAEYDYYLVSKDTVLEGDFKMYRSNLDLLINKEDSSFLFEGGFKENYPTGEWLFQFGDFKTDKSSQLVNYQYRVNINGIQEEAKGKIREGRPDGIWVYTVNHIKDSEIEKTTFKSTIEFNKGVPQKDFSIENDQNTLVGRFLRNGVAHDQWSLFSSNAMGTNEDWNFSDGILKNIQINDSRNKSIPIYTLKNKNTKTVHLDKRYLNAIQLQIALNGEDSIYHGNIEQLLKQNNDYYKKIDGILSNLGKSTFSPELKVKVPYYPLDSVEIGLVKTIVDKNNSSKKIREALLRNTQLNILKLSDSESFYYYNLINEITNTFVNPIENFVLYNKQQIVEFVPREAVLQSLWEDKIPSYKTITVANDVNNVENKKTYELYADKDFSFTTSTSLEQIAQIASNTQKSLAHIQEIVLNKLTKEQRQQELISLEETLISDNTTLSNYIDSTANFISKKYVPALQSINAKSKEQLSIYATIKDNGLKLEKAKSILACNKTYLELAKTTANIPVQVDSLQKVYIDKIWNPFTATLMDEVIKKQITNAYEKVVIPHFLEQVISNLDCKQAEEINTQIKATYIDVLALRNKDTHKLERKLKKEQNPKTIMELFHNYANTKDH
;
A
#
# COMPACT_ATOMS: atom_id res chain seq x y z
N MET A 1 20.82 -71.23 -60.69
CA MET A 1 21.52 -70.62 -59.54
C MET A 1 20.52 -70.46 -58.40
N ASN A 2 20.82 -71.12 -57.28
CA ASN A 2 20.01 -71.13 -56.06
C ASN A 2 20.01 -69.76 -55.39
N HIS A 3 18.84 -69.18 -55.12
CA HIS A 3 18.68 -68.24 -54.01
C HIS A 3 17.40 -68.57 -53.22
N LYS A 4 17.60 -69.30 -52.12
CA LYS A 4 16.64 -69.38 -51.02
C LYS A 4 16.48 -67.98 -50.42
N ARG A 5 15.32 -67.34 -50.57
CA ARG A 5 14.93 -66.19 -49.75
C ARG A 5 14.24 -66.71 -48.49
N LEU A 6 14.96 -66.62 -47.37
CA LEU A 6 14.41 -66.71 -46.03
C LEU A 6 13.40 -65.58 -45.84
N THR A 7 12.11 -65.90 -45.94
CA THR A 7 11.04 -65.06 -45.43
C THR A 7 11.06 -65.19 -43.92
N ASN A 8 11.64 -64.20 -43.23
CA ASN A 8 11.63 -64.15 -41.76
C ASN A 8 10.35 -63.40 -41.33
N PRO A 9 9.29 -64.08 -40.87
CA PRO A 9 8.02 -63.45 -40.50
C PRO A 9 8.16 -62.51 -39.29
N PHE A 10 9.29 -62.55 -38.58
CA PHE A 10 9.56 -61.69 -37.43
C PHE A 10 9.81 -60.22 -37.81
N LEU A 11 10.33 -59.95 -39.01
CA LEU A 11 10.66 -58.57 -39.41
C LEU A 11 9.41 -57.76 -39.82
N PHE A 12 8.37 -58.43 -40.30
CA PHE A 12 7.13 -57.78 -40.71
C PHE A 12 6.24 -57.41 -39.50
N GLY A 13 6.28 -58.22 -38.43
CA GLY A 13 5.58 -57.92 -37.18
C GLY A 13 6.15 -56.68 -36.45
N LEU A 14 7.46 -56.45 -36.53
CA LEU A 14 8.11 -55.33 -35.82
C LEU A 14 7.84 -53.97 -36.48
N VAL A 15 7.63 -53.94 -37.80
CA VAL A 15 7.28 -52.71 -38.54
C VAL A 15 5.81 -52.32 -38.30
N VAL A 16 4.90 -53.28 -38.17
CA VAL A 16 3.48 -52.98 -37.87
C VAL A 16 3.31 -52.45 -36.44
N ILE A 17 4.08 -52.95 -35.46
CA ILE A 17 4.02 -52.44 -34.07
C ILE A 17 4.59 -51.03 -33.95
N LEU A 18 5.62 -50.67 -34.74
CA LEU A 18 6.19 -49.31 -34.75
C LEU A 18 5.29 -48.26 -35.44
N PHE A 19 4.42 -48.66 -36.37
CA PHE A 19 3.43 -47.77 -36.99
C PHE A 19 2.15 -47.57 -36.17
N PHE A 20 1.85 -48.44 -35.20
CA PHE A 20 0.70 -48.28 -34.28
C PHE A 20 1.05 -47.59 -32.95
N SER A 21 2.33 -47.37 -32.64
CA SER A 21 2.76 -46.72 -31.39
C SER A 21 2.78 -45.17 -31.42
N SER A 22 2.44 -44.53 -32.55
CA SER A 22 2.47 -43.07 -32.70
C SER A 22 1.11 -42.38 -32.53
N SER A 23 0.12 -43.04 -31.94
CA SER A 23 -1.19 -42.44 -31.65
C SER A 23 -1.62 -42.64 -30.19
N LEU A 24 -0.70 -42.44 -29.24
CA LEU A 24 -1.08 -42.10 -27.87
C LEU A 24 -1.47 -40.62 -27.84
N PHE A 25 -2.64 -40.29 -28.40
CA PHE A 25 -3.30 -39.02 -28.07
C PHE A 25 -3.55 -39.02 -26.56
N GLY A 26 -3.11 -37.96 -25.88
CA GLY A 26 -3.27 -37.82 -24.44
C GLY A 26 -4.73 -38.00 -24.05
N GLN A 27 -5.00 -38.84 -23.04
CA GLN A 27 -6.35 -39.03 -22.53
C GLN A 27 -6.91 -37.68 -22.08
N THR A 28 -7.94 -37.20 -22.77
CA THR A 28 -8.75 -36.08 -22.31
C THR A 28 -9.48 -36.51 -21.03
N LYS A 29 -9.44 -35.66 -20.03
CA LYS A 29 -10.08 -35.82 -18.73
C LYS A 29 -11.15 -34.76 -18.60
N GLN A 30 -12.22 -35.10 -17.91
CA GLN A 30 -13.30 -34.16 -17.62
C GLN A 30 -13.16 -33.63 -16.19
N TYR A 31 -13.38 -32.34 -16.02
CA TYR A 31 -13.54 -31.68 -14.73
C TYR A 31 -14.99 -31.23 -14.57
N SER A 32 -15.55 -31.41 -13.38
CA SER A 32 -16.82 -30.80 -12.97
C SER A 32 -16.72 -30.41 -11.49
N GLY A 33 -16.86 -29.12 -11.18
CA GLY A 33 -16.69 -28.65 -9.81
C GLY A 33 -16.63 -27.14 -9.66
N PRO A 34 -16.44 -26.65 -8.42
CA PRO A 34 -16.37 -25.22 -8.14
C PRO A 34 -15.12 -24.59 -8.77
N TYR A 35 -15.33 -23.51 -9.51
CA TYR A 35 -14.28 -22.76 -10.18
C TYR A 35 -14.53 -21.26 -10.01
N ALA A 36 -13.44 -20.48 -9.99
CA ALA A 36 -13.51 -19.04 -9.86
C ALA A 36 -12.59 -18.37 -10.87
N ILE A 37 -13.10 -17.33 -11.51
CA ILE A 37 -12.39 -16.50 -12.49
C ILE A 37 -12.79 -15.05 -12.32
N GLU A 38 -11.79 -14.18 -12.12
CA GLU A 38 -12.02 -12.78 -11.76
C GLU A 38 -13.01 -12.64 -10.59
N LYS A 39 -14.18 -12.02 -10.84
CA LYS A 39 -15.27 -11.83 -9.88
C LYS A 39 -16.35 -12.92 -9.95
N TYR A 40 -16.23 -13.88 -10.87
CA TYR A 40 -17.23 -14.92 -11.12
C TYR A 40 -16.81 -16.22 -10.44
N ALA A 41 -17.65 -16.72 -9.54
CA ALA A 41 -17.47 -18.01 -8.89
C ALA A 41 -18.73 -18.85 -9.11
N GLY A 42 -18.56 -20.08 -9.58
CA GLY A 42 -19.66 -20.97 -9.98
C GLY A 42 -19.17 -22.41 -10.19
N ILE A 43 -19.96 -23.19 -10.93
CA ILE A 43 -19.59 -24.55 -11.33
C ILE A 43 -18.99 -24.46 -12.74
N ALA A 44 -17.85 -25.10 -12.95
CA ALA A 44 -17.25 -25.28 -14.27
C ALA A 44 -17.22 -26.75 -14.66
N GLU A 45 -17.51 -27.00 -15.93
CA GLU A 45 -17.45 -28.28 -16.62
C GLU A 45 -16.57 -28.11 -17.85
N TYR A 46 -15.47 -28.84 -17.94
CA TYR A 46 -14.57 -28.74 -19.09
C TYR A 46 -13.71 -29.98 -19.29
N ASP A 47 -13.32 -30.18 -20.54
CA ASP A 47 -12.37 -31.21 -20.95
C ASP A 47 -10.94 -30.64 -21.00
N TYR A 48 -9.96 -31.44 -20.56
CA TYR A 48 -8.56 -31.05 -20.50
C TYR A 48 -7.59 -32.23 -20.64
N TYR A 49 -6.34 -31.95 -20.98
CA TYR A 49 -5.23 -32.90 -20.84
C TYR A 49 -4.06 -32.25 -20.10
N LEU A 50 -3.15 -33.08 -19.57
CA LEU A 50 -2.00 -32.60 -18.80
C LEU A 50 -0.72 -32.62 -19.63
N VAL A 51 -0.02 -31.49 -19.71
CA VAL A 51 1.32 -31.36 -20.30
C VAL A 51 2.26 -30.82 -19.25
N SER A 52 3.31 -31.57 -18.89
CA SER A 52 4.30 -31.12 -17.90
C SER A 52 3.73 -30.67 -16.54
N LYS A 53 2.58 -31.25 -16.14
CA LYS A 53 1.75 -30.90 -14.96
C LYS A 53 0.89 -29.64 -15.10
N ASP A 54 0.87 -28.99 -16.26
CA ASP A 54 -0.06 -27.91 -16.56
C ASP A 54 -1.35 -28.45 -17.20
N THR A 55 -2.48 -27.86 -16.83
CA THR A 55 -3.79 -28.15 -17.42
C THR A 55 -3.91 -27.44 -18.76
N VAL A 56 -4.18 -28.19 -19.82
CA VAL A 56 -4.45 -27.67 -21.16
C VAL A 56 -5.91 -27.95 -21.51
N LEU A 57 -6.71 -26.90 -21.68
CA LEU A 57 -8.12 -27.02 -22.04
C LEU A 57 -8.27 -27.53 -23.48
N GLU A 58 -9.15 -28.51 -23.69
CA GLU A 58 -9.37 -29.20 -24.97
C GLU A 58 -10.78 -29.79 -25.01
N GLY A 59 -11.66 -29.27 -25.86
CA GLY A 59 -13.06 -29.70 -25.95
C GLY A 59 -14.04 -28.65 -25.44
N ASP A 60 -15.22 -29.09 -25.02
CA ASP A 60 -16.29 -28.21 -24.58
C ASP A 60 -15.96 -27.57 -23.21
N PHE A 61 -16.40 -26.34 -23.03
CA PHE A 61 -16.27 -25.59 -21.80
C PHE A 61 -17.58 -24.94 -21.43
N LYS A 62 -17.97 -25.12 -20.17
CA LYS A 62 -19.14 -24.49 -19.59
C LYS A 62 -18.85 -24.04 -18.17
N MET A 63 -19.18 -22.80 -17.84
CA MET A 63 -19.12 -22.30 -16.48
C MET A 63 -20.37 -21.50 -16.17
N TYR A 64 -21.04 -21.82 -15.07
CA TYR A 64 -22.33 -21.21 -14.77
C TYR A 64 -22.57 -21.05 -13.27
N ARG A 65 -23.45 -20.11 -12.94
CA ARG A 65 -24.05 -19.96 -11.63
C ARG A 65 -25.48 -19.47 -11.77
N SER A 66 -26.39 -20.18 -11.12
CA SER A 66 -27.74 -19.72 -10.80
C SER A 66 -28.02 -20.11 -9.35
N ASN A 67 -28.60 -19.20 -8.57
CA ASN A 67 -28.97 -19.52 -7.19
C ASN A 67 -30.44 -19.17 -6.95
N LEU A 68 -31.29 -20.18 -7.09
CA LEU A 68 -32.73 -20.06 -6.94
C LEU A 68 -33.13 -19.53 -5.55
N ASP A 69 -32.43 -19.94 -4.49
CA ASP A 69 -32.70 -19.49 -3.12
C ASP A 69 -32.32 -18.01 -2.91
N LEU A 70 -31.24 -17.55 -3.55
CA LEU A 70 -30.89 -16.12 -3.56
C LEU A 70 -31.89 -15.33 -4.39
N LEU A 71 -32.34 -15.83 -5.53
CA LEU A 71 -33.34 -15.17 -6.37
C LEU A 71 -34.68 -14.98 -5.66
N ILE A 72 -35.10 -15.94 -4.83
CA ILE A 72 -36.37 -15.89 -4.09
C ILE A 72 -36.29 -14.94 -2.88
N ASN A 73 -35.13 -14.85 -2.22
CA ASN A 73 -34.97 -14.14 -0.96
C ASN A 73 -34.30 -12.75 -1.08
N LYS A 74 -33.51 -12.51 -2.12
CA LYS A 74 -32.73 -11.29 -2.41
C LYS A 74 -32.60 -11.12 -3.95
N GLU A 75 -31.79 -10.16 -4.40
CA GLU A 75 -31.39 -10.06 -5.81
C GLU A 75 -30.38 -11.19 -6.12
N ASP A 76 -30.52 -11.89 -7.26
CA ASP A 76 -29.54 -12.89 -7.71
C ASP A 76 -28.68 -12.34 -8.86
N SER A 77 -27.39 -12.65 -8.81
CA SER A 77 -26.45 -12.39 -9.89
C SER A 77 -26.02 -13.73 -10.48
N SER A 78 -26.43 -13.95 -11.72
CA SER A 78 -26.27 -15.18 -12.49
C SER A 78 -25.35 -14.96 -13.69
N PHE A 79 -24.70 -16.03 -14.14
CA PHE A 79 -23.91 -16.01 -15.36
C PHE A 79 -23.81 -17.39 -16.00
N LEU A 80 -23.53 -17.40 -17.30
CA LEU A 80 -23.22 -18.58 -18.11
C LEU A 80 -22.13 -18.21 -19.11
N PHE A 81 -21.05 -18.99 -19.13
CA PHE A 81 -20.01 -18.97 -20.16
C PHE A 81 -20.03 -20.34 -20.83
N GLU A 82 -20.18 -20.38 -22.14
CA GLU A 82 -20.27 -21.62 -22.91
C GLU A 82 -19.50 -21.47 -24.21
N GLY A 83 -18.69 -22.47 -24.55
CA GLY A 83 -17.90 -22.48 -25.77
C GLY A 83 -16.96 -23.67 -25.81
N GLY A 84 -15.87 -23.56 -26.58
CA GLY A 84 -14.90 -24.64 -26.74
C GLY A 84 -13.45 -24.16 -26.74
N PHE A 85 -12.55 -25.09 -26.40
CA PHE A 85 -11.11 -24.92 -26.47
C PHE A 85 -10.46 -25.92 -27.40
N LYS A 86 -9.36 -25.50 -28.01
CA LYS A 86 -8.42 -26.38 -28.71
C LYS A 86 -7.00 -25.94 -28.36
N GLU A 87 -6.21 -26.82 -27.78
CA GLU A 87 -4.84 -26.57 -27.33
C GLU A 87 -4.71 -25.30 -26.46
N ASN A 88 -5.65 -25.12 -25.53
CA ASN A 88 -5.80 -23.94 -24.69
C ASN A 88 -6.26 -22.65 -25.39
N TYR A 89 -6.54 -22.67 -26.69
CA TYR A 89 -7.11 -21.52 -27.40
C TYR A 89 -8.63 -21.61 -27.41
N PRO A 90 -9.36 -20.56 -26.99
CA PRO A 90 -10.79 -20.46 -27.22
C PRO A 90 -11.09 -20.55 -28.73
N THR A 91 -12.06 -21.38 -29.10
CA THR A 91 -12.44 -21.63 -30.49
C THR A 91 -13.91 -22.02 -30.61
N GLY A 92 -14.48 -21.93 -31.80
CA GLY A 92 -15.88 -22.31 -32.06
C GLY A 92 -16.87 -21.20 -31.68
N GLU A 93 -18.15 -21.56 -31.53
CA GLU A 93 -19.17 -20.62 -31.08
C GLU A 93 -19.04 -20.41 -29.57
N TRP A 94 -19.13 -19.15 -29.14
CA TRP A 94 -19.07 -18.75 -27.74
C TRP A 94 -20.30 -17.96 -27.35
N LEU A 95 -20.80 -18.21 -26.15
CA LEU A 95 -21.91 -17.53 -25.51
C LEU A 95 -21.49 -17.08 -24.11
N PHE A 96 -21.65 -15.80 -23.83
CA PHE A 96 -21.53 -15.22 -22.50
C PHE A 96 -22.86 -14.60 -22.13
N GLN A 97 -23.44 -15.00 -21.00
CA GLN A 97 -24.63 -14.41 -20.44
C GLN A 97 -24.35 -13.96 -19.01
N PHE A 98 -24.84 -12.79 -18.66
CA PHE A 98 -24.79 -12.21 -17.32
C PHE A 98 -26.18 -11.70 -16.99
N GLY A 99 -26.64 -11.93 -15.77
CA GLY A 99 -27.99 -11.54 -15.38
C GLY A 99 -28.06 -11.09 -13.94
N ASP A 100 -28.57 -9.89 -13.71
CA ASP A 100 -28.90 -9.38 -12.38
C ASP A 100 -30.42 -9.28 -12.29
N PHE A 101 -31.02 -10.19 -11.54
CA PHE A 101 -32.46 -10.43 -11.54
C PHE A 101 -33.09 -10.30 -10.16
N LYS A 102 -34.36 -9.87 -10.16
CA LYS A 102 -35.26 -9.85 -9.01
C LYS A 102 -36.55 -10.53 -9.38
N THR A 103 -37.15 -11.20 -8.40
CA THR A 103 -38.52 -11.71 -8.53
C THR A 103 -39.52 -10.81 -7.83
N ASP A 104 -40.73 -10.72 -8.39
CA ASP A 104 -41.93 -10.16 -7.77
C ASP A 104 -42.59 -11.14 -6.76
N LYS A 105 -42.00 -12.33 -6.56
CA LYS A 105 -42.48 -13.44 -5.72
C LYS A 105 -43.82 -14.04 -6.18
N SER A 106 -44.30 -13.68 -7.37
CA SER A 106 -45.46 -14.33 -7.96
C SER A 106 -44.99 -15.56 -8.73
N SER A 107 -45.57 -16.73 -8.42
CA SER A 107 -45.28 -17.97 -9.14
C SER A 107 -46.45 -18.32 -10.04
N GLN A 108 -46.14 -18.68 -11.29
CA GLN A 108 -47.10 -19.17 -12.26
C GLN A 108 -46.88 -20.67 -12.46
N LEU A 109 -47.97 -21.45 -12.49
CA LEU A 109 -47.89 -22.88 -12.82
C LEU A 109 -47.89 -23.02 -14.35
N VAL A 110 -46.73 -23.37 -14.93
CA VAL A 110 -46.57 -23.62 -16.36
C VAL A 110 -46.02 -25.02 -16.55
N ASN A 111 -46.74 -25.87 -17.31
CA ASN A 111 -46.34 -27.27 -17.58
C ASN A 111 -46.00 -28.07 -16.32
N TYR A 112 -46.84 -27.99 -15.28
CA TYR A 112 -46.66 -28.67 -13.98
C TYR A 112 -45.37 -28.26 -13.22
N GLN A 113 -44.75 -27.13 -13.59
CA GLN A 113 -43.62 -26.53 -12.87
C GLN A 113 -44.00 -25.14 -12.39
N TYR A 114 -43.70 -24.84 -11.12
CA TYR A 114 -43.79 -23.47 -10.61
C TYR A 114 -42.65 -22.65 -11.23
N ARG A 115 -43.01 -21.67 -12.06
CA ARG A 115 -42.07 -20.71 -12.64
C ARG A 115 -42.24 -19.38 -11.94
N VAL A 116 -41.11 -18.75 -11.67
CA VAL A 116 -41.07 -17.44 -11.03
C VAL A 116 -40.67 -16.43 -12.09
N ASN A 117 -41.43 -15.36 -12.20
CA ASN A 117 -41.09 -14.30 -13.15
C ASN A 117 -39.91 -13.48 -12.64
N ILE A 118 -39.04 -13.11 -13.58
CA ILE A 118 -37.85 -12.31 -13.31
C ILE A 118 -37.94 -10.95 -13.99
N ASN A 119 -37.48 -9.94 -13.27
CA ASN A 119 -37.29 -8.57 -13.76
C ASN A 119 -35.84 -8.18 -13.50
N GLY A 120 -35.20 -7.47 -14.43
CA GLY A 120 -33.81 -7.06 -14.25
C GLY A 120 -33.06 -6.77 -15.54
N ILE A 121 -31.74 -6.95 -15.50
CA ILE A 121 -30.86 -6.70 -16.64
C ILE A 121 -30.21 -8.02 -17.06
N GLN A 122 -30.28 -8.33 -18.35
CA GLN A 122 -29.58 -9.45 -18.98
C GLN A 122 -28.60 -8.92 -20.03
N GLU A 123 -27.32 -9.24 -19.85
CA GLU A 123 -26.29 -9.02 -20.86
C GLU A 123 -26.00 -10.34 -21.57
N GLU A 124 -25.85 -10.29 -22.90
CA GLU A 124 -25.50 -11.44 -23.73
C GLU A 124 -24.42 -11.02 -24.74
N ALA A 125 -23.37 -11.83 -24.88
CA ALA A 125 -22.37 -11.72 -25.95
C ALA A 125 -22.27 -13.06 -26.66
N LYS A 126 -22.35 -13.05 -27.99
CA LYS A 126 -22.20 -14.27 -28.78
C LYS A 126 -21.50 -14.04 -30.10
N GLY A 127 -20.80 -15.07 -30.55
CA GLY A 127 -20.15 -15.11 -31.85
C GLY A 127 -19.08 -16.19 -31.88
N LYS A 128 -18.38 -16.27 -33.01
CA LYS A 128 -17.37 -17.30 -33.24
C LYS A 128 -15.99 -16.82 -32.82
N ILE A 129 -15.20 -17.69 -32.21
CA ILE A 129 -13.79 -17.45 -31.90
C ILE A 129 -12.94 -18.39 -32.75
N ARG A 130 -11.79 -17.89 -33.20
CA ARG A 130 -10.76 -18.67 -33.88
C ARG A 130 -9.40 -18.35 -33.28
N GLU A 131 -8.73 -19.36 -32.72
CA GLU A 131 -7.39 -19.21 -32.11
C GLU A 131 -7.34 -18.06 -31.09
N GLY A 132 -8.36 -17.95 -30.23
CA GLY A 132 -8.46 -16.91 -29.20
C GLY A 132 -8.80 -15.51 -29.71
N ARG A 133 -9.26 -15.36 -30.97
CA ARG A 133 -9.66 -14.07 -31.56
C ARG A 133 -11.09 -14.08 -32.08
N PRO A 134 -11.84 -12.96 -31.99
CA PRO A 134 -13.18 -12.90 -32.55
C PRO A 134 -13.16 -13.11 -34.07
N ASP A 135 -14.13 -13.85 -34.58
CA ASP A 135 -14.26 -14.23 -35.98
C ASP A 135 -15.74 -14.28 -36.36
N GLY A 136 -16.07 -13.90 -37.59
CA GLY A 136 -17.47 -13.76 -38.01
C GLY A 136 -18.20 -12.64 -37.27
N ILE A 137 -19.53 -12.72 -37.24
CA ILE A 137 -20.38 -11.69 -36.62
C ILE A 137 -20.40 -11.90 -35.12
N TRP A 138 -20.00 -10.87 -34.39
CA TRP A 138 -20.15 -10.77 -32.94
C TRP A 138 -21.27 -9.82 -32.59
N VAL A 139 -22.16 -10.30 -31.72
CA VAL A 139 -23.30 -9.53 -31.21
C VAL A 139 -23.20 -9.44 -29.70
N TYR A 140 -23.26 -8.22 -29.19
CA TYR A 140 -23.39 -7.95 -27.76
C TYR A 140 -24.71 -7.23 -27.52
N THR A 141 -25.50 -7.64 -26.54
CA THR A 141 -26.79 -7.01 -26.20
C THR A 141 -26.92 -6.84 -24.69
N VAL A 142 -27.52 -5.73 -24.26
CA VAL A 142 -28.00 -5.51 -22.90
C VAL A 142 -29.50 -5.30 -22.97
N ASN A 143 -30.24 -6.15 -22.29
CA ASN A 143 -31.69 -6.19 -22.32
C ASN A 143 -32.25 -5.91 -20.93
N HIS A 144 -33.25 -5.05 -20.85
CA HIS A 144 -34.14 -4.94 -19.71
C HIS A 144 -35.20 -6.04 -19.82
N ILE A 145 -35.22 -6.92 -18.81
CA ILE A 145 -36.15 -8.03 -18.72
C ILE A 145 -37.29 -7.61 -17.79
N LYS A 146 -38.52 -7.82 -18.24
CA LYS A 146 -39.72 -7.63 -17.45
C LYS A 146 -40.65 -8.82 -17.62
N ASP A 147 -41.13 -9.36 -16.51
CA ASP A 147 -41.99 -10.55 -16.48
C ASP A 147 -41.41 -11.73 -17.29
N SER A 148 -40.09 -11.91 -17.23
CA SER A 148 -39.31 -12.91 -17.99
C SER A 148 -39.26 -12.70 -19.52
N GLU A 149 -39.70 -11.57 -20.03
CA GLU A 149 -39.62 -11.19 -21.45
C GLU A 149 -38.72 -9.97 -21.66
N ILE A 150 -38.15 -9.82 -22.86
CA ILE A 150 -37.36 -8.64 -23.20
C ILE A 150 -38.32 -7.46 -23.40
N GLU A 151 -38.33 -6.53 -22.45
CA GLU A 151 -39.10 -5.28 -22.57
C GLU A 151 -38.40 -4.30 -23.49
N LYS A 152 -37.07 -4.18 -23.36
CA LYS A 152 -36.27 -3.21 -24.11
C LYS A 152 -34.81 -3.66 -24.23
N THR A 153 -34.20 -3.48 -25.39
CA THR A 153 -32.74 -3.54 -25.54
C THR A 153 -32.15 -2.15 -25.30
N THR A 154 -31.34 -2.01 -24.24
CA THR A 154 -30.74 -0.73 -23.84
C THR A 154 -29.36 -0.49 -24.46
N PHE A 155 -28.73 -1.56 -24.95
CA PHE A 155 -27.51 -1.50 -25.72
C PHE A 155 -27.42 -2.69 -26.69
N LYS A 156 -26.91 -2.46 -27.90
CA LYS A 156 -26.53 -3.53 -28.82
C LYS A 156 -25.32 -3.13 -29.64
N SER A 157 -24.42 -4.07 -29.87
CA SER A 157 -23.25 -3.93 -30.75
C SER A 157 -23.20 -5.10 -31.70
N THR A 158 -22.97 -4.83 -32.98
CA THR A 158 -22.82 -5.83 -34.04
C THR A 158 -21.61 -5.48 -34.88
N ILE A 159 -20.60 -6.34 -34.86
CA ILE A 159 -19.34 -6.14 -35.58
C ILE A 159 -18.94 -7.46 -36.26
N GLU A 160 -18.59 -7.40 -37.54
CA GLU A 160 -18.02 -8.56 -38.26
C GLU A 160 -16.49 -8.55 -38.14
N PHE A 161 -15.93 -9.68 -37.74
CA PHE A 161 -14.50 -9.89 -37.58
C PHE A 161 -13.96 -10.95 -38.54
N ASN A 162 -12.69 -10.81 -38.87
CA ASN A 162 -11.90 -11.85 -39.52
C ASN A 162 -10.61 -12.02 -38.72
N LYS A 163 -10.52 -13.11 -37.95
CA LYS A 163 -9.37 -13.42 -37.08
C LYS A 163 -8.92 -12.23 -36.20
N GLY A 164 -9.85 -11.56 -35.54
CA GLY A 164 -9.60 -10.42 -34.65
C GLY A 164 -9.69 -9.04 -35.31
N VAL A 165 -9.68 -8.98 -36.65
CA VAL A 165 -9.71 -7.72 -37.39
C VAL A 165 -11.16 -7.37 -37.75
N PRO A 166 -11.71 -6.24 -37.29
CA PRO A 166 -13.05 -5.79 -37.66
C PRO A 166 -13.09 -5.45 -39.16
N GLN A 167 -14.16 -5.79 -39.87
CA GLN A 167 -14.30 -5.55 -41.30
C GLN A 167 -15.73 -5.15 -41.66
N LYS A 168 -15.89 -4.45 -42.79
CA LYS A 168 -17.20 -4.04 -43.33
C LYS A 168 -17.97 -3.12 -42.37
N ASP A 169 -19.28 -3.16 -42.43
CA ASP A 169 -20.18 -2.29 -41.69
C ASP A 169 -20.32 -2.78 -40.25
N PHE A 170 -20.41 -1.85 -39.31
CA PHE A 170 -20.70 -2.12 -37.91
C PHE A 170 -21.84 -1.23 -37.42
N SER A 171 -22.52 -1.68 -36.37
CA SER A 171 -23.56 -0.90 -35.71
C SER A 171 -23.43 -1.03 -34.20
N ILE A 172 -23.49 0.09 -33.50
CA ILE A 172 -23.54 0.17 -32.04
C ILE A 172 -24.70 1.08 -31.69
N GLU A 173 -25.59 0.64 -30.82
CA GLU A 173 -26.76 1.39 -30.39
C GLU A 173 -26.91 1.34 -28.88
N ASN A 174 -27.43 2.43 -28.32
CA ASN A 174 -27.93 2.49 -26.95
C ASN A 174 -29.31 3.15 -26.94
N ASP A 175 -29.86 3.39 -25.74
CA ASP A 175 -31.18 3.99 -25.56
C ASP A 175 -31.42 5.31 -26.31
N GLN A 176 -30.36 6.06 -26.62
CA GLN A 176 -30.45 7.42 -27.17
C GLN A 176 -29.86 7.55 -28.57
N ASN A 177 -28.91 6.69 -28.93
CA ASN A 177 -28.07 6.89 -30.10
C ASN A 177 -27.78 5.57 -30.83
N THR A 178 -27.68 5.65 -32.16
CA THR A 178 -27.26 4.58 -33.05
C THR A 178 -26.09 5.06 -33.90
N LEU A 179 -24.92 4.45 -33.71
CA LEU A 179 -23.71 4.66 -34.50
C LEU A 179 -23.63 3.58 -35.58
N VAL A 180 -23.44 4.02 -36.82
CA VAL A 180 -23.16 3.15 -37.96
C VAL A 180 -21.89 3.64 -38.64
N GLY A 181 -21.04 2.71 -39.05
CA GLY A 181 -19.82 3.03 -39.77
C GLY A 181 -19.23 1.83 -40.48
N ARG A 182 -18.07 2.02 -41.09
CA ARG A 182 -17.36 0.99 -41.85
C ARG A 182 -15.88 0.91 -41.51
N PHE A 183 -15.36 -0.32 -41.55
CA PHE A 183 -13.94 -0.64 -41.55
C PHE A 183 -13.49 -1.19 -42.91
N LEU A 184 -12.27 -0.85 -43.31
CA LEU A 184 -11.55 -1.53 -44.37
C LEU A 184 -11.23 -2.98 -43.98
N ARG A 185 -10.83 -3.80 -44.96
CA ARG A 185 -10.43 -5.21 -44.73
C ARG A 185 -9.28 -5.39 -43.73
N ASN A 186 -8.50 -4.35 -43.47
CA ASN A 186 -7.41 -4.37 -42.50
C ASN A 186 -7.80 -3.81 -41.11
N GLY A 187 -9.09 -3.52 -40.87
CA GLY A 187 -9.60 -3.00 -39.61
C GLY A 187 -9.48 -1.50 -39.43
N VAL A 188 -9.01 -0.79 -40.46
CA VAL A 188 -8.86 0.66 -40.42
C VAL A 188 -10.20 1.35 -40.67
N ALA A 189 -10.57 2.30 -39.81
CA ALA A 189 -11.76 3.12 -39.95
C ALA A 189 -11.79 3.84 -41.32
N HIS A 190 -12.94 3.88 -41.96
CA HIS A 190 -13.08 4.46 -43.29
C HIS A 190 -14.46 5.07 -43.52
N ASP A 191 -14.52 5.90 -44.56
CA ASP A 191 -15.70 6.67 -44.93
C ASP A 191 -16.23 7.51 -43.75
N GLN A 192 -17.54 7.68 -43.69
CA GLN A 192 -18.23 8.43 -42.66
C GLN A 192 -18.77 7.47 -41.61
N TRP A 193 -18.55 7.79 -40.33
CA TRP A 193 -19.23 7.15 -39.21
C TRP A 193 -20.29 8.12 -38.70
N SER A 194 -21.54 7.68 -38.74
CA SER A 194 -22.71 8.51 -38.48
C SER A 194 -23.43 8.09 -37.22
N LEU A 195 -23.71 9.04 -36.36
CA LEU A 195 -24.51 8.88 -35.17
C LEU A 195 -25.90 9.49 -35.38
N PHE A 196 -26.93 8.68 -35.18
CA PHE A 196 -28.32 9.10 -35.19
C PHE A 196 -28.84 9.12 -33.77
N SER A 197 -29.55 10.19 -33.36
CA SER A 197 -30.24 10.21 -32.06
C SER A 197 -31.70 9.84 -32.20
N SER A 198 -32.24 9.14 -31.20
CA SER A 198 -33.68 8.79 -31.12
C SER A 198 -34.59 10.01 -31.09
N ASN A 199 -34.08 11.16 -30.64
CA ASN A 199 -34.87 12.36 -30.35
C ASN A 199 -34.71 13.48 -31.41
N ALA A 200 -33.89 13.24 -32.44
CA ALA A 200 -33.61 14.22 -33.50
C ALA A 200 -33.83 13.59 -34.88
N MET A 201 -34.33 14.39 -35.83
CA MET A 201 -34.37 13.95 -37.23
C MET A 201 -33.00 14.17 -37.88
N GLY A 202 -32.34 13.09 -38.29
CA GLY A 202 -31.06 13.14 -39.01
C GLY A 202 -29.87 12.64 -38.19
N THR A 203 -28.66 12.82 -38.73
CA THR A 203 -27.43 12.55 -38.00
C THR A 203 -27.17 13.69 -37.02
N ASN A 204 -26.79 13.37 -35.79
CA ASN A 204 -26.39 14.35 -34.78
C ASN A 204 -24.89 14.65 -34.87
N GLU A 205 -24.10 13.64 -35.26
CA GLU A 205 -22.65 13.69 -35.23
C GLU A 205 -22.09 12.77 -36.31
N ASP A 206 -21.14 13.27 -37.10
CA ASP A 206 -20.49 12.53 -38.17
C ASP A 206 -18.96 12.64 -38.04
N TRP A 207 -18.28 11.50 -38.00
CA TRP A 207 -16.82 11.42 -38.04
C TRP A 207 -16.38 11.03 -39.44
N ASN A 208 -15.65 11.94 -40.11
CA ASN A 208 -15.26 11.77 -41.50
C ASN A 208 -13.82 11.29 -41.61
N PHE A 209 -13.64 10.05 -42.04
CA PHE A 209 -12.33 9.42 -42.24
C PHE A 209 -11.91 9.44 -43.71
N SER A 210 -10.60 9.57 -43.93
CA SER A 210 -9.98 9.36 -45.24
C SER A 210 -8.72 8.51 -45.05
N ASP A 211 -8.75 7.30 -45.62
CA ASP A 211 -7.69 6.28 -45.47
C ASP A 211 -7.24 6.07 -44.00
N GLY A 212 -8.21 5.99 -43.07
CA GLY A 212 -7.95 5.82 -41.64
C GLY A 212 -7.69 7.08 -40.85
N ILE A 213 -7.48 8.23 -41.50
CA ILE A 213 -7.21 9.49 -40.82
C ILE A 213 -8.52 10.25 -40.63
N LEU A 214 -8.86 10.60 -39.38
CA LEU A 214 -10.00 11.45 -39.05
C LEU A 214 -9.75 12.88 -39.54
N LYS A 215 -10.55 13.35 -40.49
CA LYS A 215 -10.39 14.66 -41.12
C LYS A 215 -11.09 15.75 -40.33
N ASN A 216 -12.34 15.50 -39.99
CA ASN A 216 -13.18 16.42 -39.26
C ASN A 216 -14.28 15.65 -38.53
N ILE A 217 -14.84 16.32 -37.54
CA ILE A 217 -16.03 15.92 -36.81
C ILE A 217 -17.10 16.97 -37.14
N GLN A 218 -18.22 16.53 -37.71
CA GLN A 218 -19.38 17.38 -37.95
C GLN A 218 -20.40 17.14 -36.85
N ILE A 219 -20.86 18.22 -36.22
CA ILE A 219 -21.89 18.22 -35.19
C ILE A 219 -23.08 18.95 -35.79
N ASN A 220 -24.13 18.19 -36.09
CA ASN A 220 -25.34 18.70 -36.71
C ASN A 220 -26.33 19.12 -35.61
N ASP A 221 -25.98 20.22 -34.93
CA ASP A 221 -26.85 20.93 -34.01
C ASP A 221 -27.47 22.16 -34.68
N SER A 222 -28.11 23.06 -33.92
CA SER A 222 -28.71 24.29 -34.44
C SER A 222 -27.72 25.24 -35.15
N ARG A 223 -26.40 25.01 -35.04
CA ARG A 223 -25.33 25.82 -35.66
C ARG A 223 -24.51 25.06 -36.71
N ASN A 224 -24.71 23.76 -36.90
CA ASN A 224 -23.92 22.91 -37.81
C ASN A 224 -22.41 23.19 -37.70
N LYS A 225 -21.78 22.71 -36.63
CA LYS A 225 -20.35 22.94 -36.34
C LYS A 225 -19.49 21.87 -37.00
N SER A 226 -18.50 22.26 -37.79
CA SER A 226 -17.49 21.34 -38.35
C SER A 226 -16.13 21.59 -37.72
N ILE A 227 -15.65 20.64 -36.91
CA ILE A 227 -14.38 20.70 -36.21
C ILE A 227 -13.31 19.99 -37.06
N PRO A 228 -12.35 20.72 -37.65
CA PRO A 228 -11.22 20.07 -38.34
C PRO A 228 -10.32 19.36 -37.32
N ILE A 229 -9.84 18.17 -37.66
CA ILE A 229 -8.92 17.38 -36.81
C ILE A 229 -7.54 17.32 -37.46
N TYR A 230 -7.36 16.46 -38.47
CA TYR A 230 -6.08 16.32 -39.18
C TYR A 230 -6.18 16.76 -40.64
N THR A 231 -5.24 17.60 -41.07
CA THR A 231 -5.09 17.96 -42.50
C THR A 231 -4.28 16.89 -43.25
N LEU A 232 -4.59 16.64 -44.54
CA LEU A 232 -3.92 15.65 -45.40
C LEU A 232 -2.44 15.99 -45.74
N LYS A 233 -1.87 17.05 -45.15
CA LYS A 233 -0.49 17.49 -45.47
C LYS A 233 0.60 16.61 -44.84
N ASN A 234 0.25 15.73 -43.91
CA ASN A 234 1.20 14.89 -43.17
C ASN A 234 1.62 13.66 -43.99
N LYS A 235 2.87 13.60 -44.44
CA LYS A 235 3.42 12.47 -45.24
C LYS A 235 3.71 11.21 -44.41
N ASN A 236 3.92 11.34 -43.10
CA ASN A 236 4.19 10.20 -42.21
C ASN A 236 3.00 9.94 -41.30
N THR A 237 2.45 8.74 -41.37
CA THR A 237 1.36 8.28 -40.50
C THR A 237 1.69 6.92 -39.90
N LYS A 238 1.08 6.62 -38.75
CA LYS A 238 1.19 5.32 -38.09
C LYS A 238 -0.21 4.79 -37.82
N THR A 239 -0.40 3.49 -38.04
CA THR A 239 -1.65 2.83 -37.66
C THR A 239 -1.60 2.53 -36.17
N VAL A 240 -2.61 2.99 -35.44
CA VAL A 240 -2.78 2.78 -34.01
C VAL A 240 -4.17 2.21 -33.74
N HIS A 241 -4.38 1.68 -32.53
CA HIS A 241 -5.71 1.23 -32.12
C HIS A 241 -6.60 2.44 -31.84
N LEU A 242 -7.89 2.33 -32.18
CA LEU A 242 -8.93 3.28 -31.76
C LEU A 242 -9.26 2.99 -30.30
N ASP A 243 -8.37 3.46 -29.42
CA ASP A 243 -8.42 3.27 -27.98
C ASP A 243 -8.53 4.63 -27.25
N LYS A 244 -8.53 4.60 -25.92
CA LYS A 244 -8.54 5.82 -25.10
C LYS A 244 -7.35 6.76 -25.41
N ARG A 245 -6.20 6.21 -25.81
CA ARG A 245 -5.02 7.02 -26.17
C ARG A 245 -5.28 7.78 -27.47
N TYR A 246 -5.88 7.15 -28.47
CA TYR A 246 -6.28 7.84 -29.71
C TYR A 246 -7.29 8.97 -29.43
N LEU A 247 -8.30 8.70 -28.60
CA LEU A 247 -9.29 9.71 -28.22
C LEU A 247 -8.64 10.91 -27.51
N ASN A 248 -7.72 10.65 -26.57
CA ASN A 248 -6.94 11.72 -25.94
C ASN A 248 -6.09 12.52 -26.95
N ALA A 249 -5.49 11.86 -27.95
CA ALA A 249 -4.74 12.53 -29.00
C ALA A 249 -5.64 13.45 -29.87
N ILE A 250 -6.88 13.03 -30.13
CA ILE A 250 -7.87 13.88 -30.80
C ILE A 250 -8.19 15.11 -29.96
N GLN A 251 -8.43 14.96 -28.64
CA GLN A 251 -8.74 16.09 -27.77
C GLN A 251 -7.65 17.17 -27.79
N LEU A 252 -6.38 16.75 -27.73
CA LEU A 252 -5.24 17.66 -27.84
C LEU A 252 -5.19 18.36 -29.20
N GLN A 253 -5.52 17.64 -30.27
CA GLN A 253 -5.57 18.21 -31.62
C GLN A 253 -6.74 19.20 -31.81
N ILE A 254 -7.88 18.98 -31.13
CA ILE A 254 -9.01 19.91 -31.14
C ILE A 254 -8.63 21.20 -30.40
N ALA A 255 -8.04 21.08 -29.21
CA ALA A 255 -7.60 22.23 -28.42
C ALA A 255 -6.60 23.11 -29.19
N LEU A 256 -5.65 22.48 -29.89
CA LEU A 256 -4.73 23.16 -30.80
C LEU A 256 -5.40 24.02 -31.87
N ASN A 257 -6.52 23.54 -32.41
CA ASN A 257 -7.19 24.18 -33.53
C ASN A 257 -8.02 25.40 -33.08
N GLY A 258 -7.93 25.80 -31.80
CA GLY A 258 -8.55 27.01 -31.26
C GLY A 258 -10.02 26.82 -30.88
N GLU A 259 -10.46 25.59 -30.65
CA GLU A 259 -11.82 25.29 -30.20
C GLU A 259 -11.84 25.25 -28.66
N ASP A 260 -12.44 26.26 -28.04
CA ASP A 260 -12.43 26.51 -26.57
C ASP A 260 -13.14 25.44 -25.72
N SER A 261 -13.81 24.47 -26.34
CA SER A 261 -14.55 23.42 -25.63
C SER A 261 -13.87 22.07 -25.75
N ILE A 262 -13.56 21.43 -24.61
CA ILE A 262 -13.27 20.00 -24.55
C ILE A 262 -14.41 19.27 -25.25
N TYR A 263 -14.09 18.54 -26.30
CA TYR A 263 -15.09 17.85 -27.09
C TYR A 263 -15.47 16.56 -26.36
N HIS A 264 -16.71 16.40 -25.93
CA HIS A 264 -17.22 15.13 -25.41
C HIS A 264 -18.37 14.67 -26.28
N GLY A 265 -18.02 14.17 -27.47
CA GLY A 265 -18.98 13.67 -28.46
C GLY A 265 -19.69 12.39 -28.01
N ASN A 266 -20.86 12.17 -28.58
CA ASN A 266 -21.67 10.99 -28.29
C ASN A 266 -21.07 9.72 -28.94
N ILE A 267 -20.34 9.84 -30.07
CA ILE A 267 -19.60 8.71 -30.67
C ILE A 267 -18.50 8.24 -29.72
N GLU A 268 -17.75 9.15 -29.10
CA GLU A 268 -16.68 8.81 -28.14
C GLU A 268 -17.24 7.97 -26.97
N GLN A 269 -18.36 8.40 -26.39
CA GLN A 269 -18.99 7.73 -25.27
C GLN A 269 -19.46 6.32 -25.65
N LEU A 270 -20.09 6.18 -26.82
CA LEU A 270 -20.61 4.90 -27.29
C LEU A 270 -19.50 3.90 -27.65
N LEU A 271 -18.40 4.38 -28.26
CA LEU A 271 -17.21 3.57 -28.51
C LEU A 271 -16.53 3.12 -27.22
N LYS A 272 -16.47 3.99 -26.21
CA LYS A 272 -15.96 3.64 -24.88
C LYS A 272 -16.83 2.56 -24.23
N GLN A 273 -18.16 2.73 -24.22
CA GLN A 273 -19.10 1.75 -23.69
C GLN A 273 -18.93 0.39 -24.37
N ASN A 274 -18.87 0.37 -25.71
CA ASN A 274 -18.61 -0.85 -26.47
C ASN A 274 -17.28 -1.52 -26.08
N ASN A 275 -16.20 -0.75 -26.00
CA ASN A 275 -14.89 -1.27 -25.62
C ASN A 275 -14.88 -1.91 -24.22
N ASP A 276 -15.62 -1.32 -23.27
CA ASP A 276 -15.71 -1.87 -21.91
C ASP A 276 -16.41 -3.24 -21.89
N TYR A 277 -17.43 -3.46 -22.73
CA TYR A 277 -18.07 -4.77 -22.91
C TYR A 277 -17.12 -5.81 -23.53
N TYR A 278 -16.39 -5.47 -24.59
CA TYR A 278 -15.43 -6.40 -25.18
C TYR A 278 -14.26 -6.72 -24.23
N LYS A 279 -13.78 -5.74 -23.44
CA LYS A 279 -12.77 -5.97 -22.40
C LYS A 279 -13.24 -6.92 -21.31
N LYS A 280 -14.51 -6.84 -20.92
CA LYS A 280 -15.13 -7.78 -19.96
C LYS A 280 -15.00 -9.22 -20.47
N ILE A 281 -15.26 -9.46 -21.76
CA ILE A 281 -15.13 -10.78 -22.38
C ILE A 281 -13.66 -11.20 -22.52
N ASP A 282 -12.79 -10.28 -22.94
CA ASP A 282 -11.35 -10.53 -23.08
C ASP A 282 -10.69 -10.89 -21.75
N GLY A 283 -11.08 -10.26 -20.65
CA GLY A 283 -10.61 -10.60 -19.30
C GLY A 283 -10.95 -12.03 -18.89
N ILE A 284 -12.18 -12.46 -19.15
CA ILE A 284 -12.61 -13.86 -18.89
C ILE A 284 -11.80 -14.82 -19.75
N LEU A 285 -11.76 -14.61 -21.06
CA LEU A 285 -11.07 -15.53 -21.99
C LEU A 285 -9.56 -15.60 -21.74
N SER A 286 -8.92 -14.47 -21.43
CA SER A 286 -7.47 -14.40 -21.16
C SER A 286 -7.08 -15.08 -19.85
N ASN A 287 -8.00 -15.15 -18.88
CA ASN A 287 -7.80 -15.88 -17.64
C ASN A 287 -8.14 -17.38 -17.76
N LEU A 288 -8.96 -17.79 -18.74
CA LEU A 288 -9.24 -19.21 -19.03
C LEU A 288 -8.16 -19.86 -19.90
N GLY A 289 -7.67 -19.15 -20.91
CA GLY A 289 -6.73 -19.72 -21.87
C GLY A 289 -5.99 -18.67 -22.68
N LYS A 290 -5.40 -19.10 -23.80
CA LYS A 290 -4.61 -18.24 -24.68
C LYS A 290 -5.55 -17.41 -25.57
N SER A 291 -5.90 -16.21 -25.12
CA SER A 291 -6.83 -15.31 -25.81
C SER A 291 -6.20 -13.96 -26.14
N THR A 292 -6.62 -13.39 -27.27
CA THR A 292 -6.43 -11.98 -27.64
C THR A 292 -7.75 -11.52 -28.25
N PHE A 293 -8.80 -11.39 -27.44
CA PHE A 293 -10.16 -11.21 -27.91
C PHE A 293 -10.49 -9.74 -28.21
N SER A 294 -9.74 -8.81 -27.62
CA SER A 294 -9.96 -7.37 -27.79
C SER A 294 -10.08 -6.96 -29.29
N PRO A 295 -11.12 -6.19 -29.66
CA PRO A 295 -11.38 -5.82 -31.06
C PRO A 295 -10.27 -4.91 -31.59
N GLU A 296 -9.60 -5.31 -32.68
CA GLU A 296 -8.51 -4.54 -33.27
C GLU A 296 -9.00 -3.37 -34.15
N LEU A 297 -9.86 -2.49 -33.61
CA LEU A 297 -10.28 -1.27 -34.29
C LEU A 297 -9.05 -0.39 -34.54
N LYS A 298 -8.78 -0.02 -35.80
CA LYS A 298 -7.57 0.72 -36.19
C LYS A 298 -7.90 2.06 -36.81
N VAL A 299 -7.01 3.02 -36.59
CA VAL A 299 -7.04 4.37 -37.17
C VAL A 299 -5.62 4.78 -37.54
N LYS A 300 -5.47 5.74 -38.44
CA LYS A 300 -4.17 6.34 -38.77
C LYS A 300 -4.07 7.71 -38.12
N VAL A 301 -2.95 7.94 -37.45
CA VAL A 301 -2.57 9.23 -36.88
C VAL A 301 -1.30 9.74 -37.55
N PRO A 302 -1.11 11.07 -37.64
CA PRO A 302 0.20 11.63 -37.95
C PRO A 302 1.26 11.12 -36.98
N TYR A 303 2.49 10.89 -37.48
CA TYR A 303 3.58 10.36 -36.66
C TYR A 303 4.76 11.34 -36.60
N TYR A 304 5.13 11.69 -35.38
CA TYR A 304 6.12 12.68 -35.00
C TYR A 304 7.21 11.99 -34.16
N PRO A 305 8.14 11.25 -34.78
CA PRO A 305 9.14 10.45 -34.06
C PRO A 305 10.07 11.33 -33.22
N LEU A 306 10.35 10.91 -31.98
CA LEU A 306 11.31 11.58 -31.11
C LEU A 306 12.75 11.29 -31.54
N ASP A 307 13.57 12.32 -31.67
CA ASP A 307 15.01 12.14 -31.88
C ASP A 307 15.75 11.82 -30.56
N SER A 308 17.05 11.50 -30.65
CA SER A 308 17.84 11.13 -29.48
C SER A 308 17.97 12.24 -28.42
N VAL A 309 17.94 13.51 -28.85
CA VAL A 309 18.00 14.66 -27.95
C VAL A 309 16.66 14.84 -27.24
N GLU A 310 15.56 14.79 -28.00
CA GLU A 310 14.20 14.86 -27.46
C GLU A 310 13.93 13.74 -26.45
N ILE A 311 14.37 12.50 -26.73
CA ILE A 311 14.25 11.37 -25.79
C ILE A 311 14.96 11.69 -24.46
N GLY A 312 16.15 12.30 -24.51
CA GLY A 312 16.90 12.72 -23.31
C GLY A 312 16.17 13.80 -22.51
N LEU A 313 15.56 14.77 -23.20
CA LEU A 313 14.76 15.83 -22.58
C LEU A 313 13.48 15.29 -21.95
N VAL A 314 12.74 14.44 -22.66
CA VAL A 314 11.53 13.76 -22.17
C VAL A 314 11.85 12.97 -20.90
N LYS A 315 12.95 12.19 -20.92
CA LYS A 315 13.40 11.46 -19.73
C LYS A 315 13.68 12.39 -18.55
N THR A 316 14.36 13.51 -18.81
CA THR A 316 14.65 14.52 -17.78
C THR A 316 13.36 15.09 -17.18
N ILE A 317 12.39 15.45 -18.01
CA ILE A 317 11.07 15.96 -17.56
C ILE A 317 10.39 14.92 -16.66
N VAL A 318 10.32 13.66 -17.11
CA VAL A 318 9.69 12.56 -16.37
C VAL A 318 10.38 12.32 -15.02
N ASP A 319 11.71 12.19 -15.01
CA ASP A 319 12.48 11.90 -13.81
C ASP A 319 12.36 13.04 -12.78
N LYS A 320 12.50 14.30 -13.23
CA LYS A 320 12.40 15.47 -12.36
C LYS A 320 10.99 15.68 -11.82
N ASN A 321 9.96 15.49 -12.63
CA ASN A 321 8.58 15.62 -12.17
C ASN A 321 8.20 14.53 -11.16
N ASN A 322 8.62 13.28 -11.40
CA ASN A 322 8.41 12.18 -10.45
C ASN A 322 9.11 12.44 -9.10
N SER A 323 10.32 12.99 -9.11
CA SER A 323 11.01 13.39 -7.88
C SER A 323 10.28 14.53 -7.16
N SER A 324 9.84 15.57 -7.87
CA SER A 324 9.02 16.65 -7.32
C SER A 324 7.73 16.14 -6.67
N LYS A 325 7.06 15.18 -7.32
CA LYS A 325 5.86 14.51 -6.81
C LYS A 325 6.13 13.74 -5.52
N LYS A 326 7.23 13.00 -5.44
CA LYS A 326 7.63 12.30 -4.20
C LYS A 326 7.88 13.29 -3.05
N ILE A 327 8.58 14.39 -3.33
CA ILE A 327 8.88 15.42 -2.32
C ILE A 327 7.59 16.08 -1.81
N ARG A 328 6.72 16.56 -2.70
CA ARG A 328 5.46 17.19 -2.28
C ARG A 328 4.57 16.22 -1.50
N GLU A 329 4.47 14.95 -1.93
CA GLU A 329 3.63 13.96 -1.25
C GLU A 329 4.16 13.68 0.16
N ALA A 330 5.48 13.55 0.31
CA ALA A 330 6.10 13.35 1.62
C ALA A 330 5.90 14.55 2.56
N LEU A 331 5.96 15.79 2.05
CA LEU A 331 5.78 17.00 2.85
C LEU A 331 4.31 17.28 3.16
N LEU A 332 3.43 17.31 2.15
CA LEU A 332 2.01 17.65 2.32
C LEU A 332 1.24 16.59 3.12
N ARG A 333 1.70 15.32 3.14
CA ARG A 333 1.12 14.27 4.00
C ARG A 333 1.82 14.13 5.35
N ASN A 334 2.84 14.94 5.65
CA ASN A 334 3.51 14.88 6.94
C ASN A 334 2.57 15.38 8.05
N THR A 335 2.27 14.53 9.03
CA THR A 335 1.33 14.84 10.11
C THR A 335 1.79 16.01 10.97
N GLN A 336 3.09 16.06 11.31
CA GLN A 336 3.65 17.13 12.12
C GLN A 336 3.57 18.48 11.40
N LEU A 337 3.92 18.54 10.11
CA LEU A 337 3.77 19.77 9.33
C LEU A 337 2.31 20.23 9.27
N ASN A 338 1.37 19.29 9.10
CA ASN A 338 -0.06 19.60 9.06
C ASN A 338 -0.62 20.11 10.40
N ILE A 339 0.00 19.75 11.53
CA ILE A 339 -0.33 20.31 12.83
C ILE A 339 0.31 21.69 12.98
N LEU A 340 1.62 21.81 12.71
CA LEU A 340 2.37 23.04 12.90
C LEU A 340 1.87 24.20 12.03
N LYS A 341 1.42 23.92 10.79
CA LYS A 341 0.86 24.97 9.91
C LYS A 341 -0.36 25.69 10.49
N LEU A 342 -1.01 25.15 11.52
CA LEU A 342 -2.17 25.76 12.17
C LEU A 342 -1.79 26.78 13.25
N SER A 343 -0.52 26.81 13.67
CA SER A 343 -0.07 27.65 14.79
C SER A 343 1.25 28.38 14.53
N ASP A 344 2.09 27.87 13.62
CA ASP A 344 3.40 28.43 13.28
C ASP A 344 3.38 29.04 11.87
N SER A 345 3.54 30.35 11.79
CA SER A 345 3.47 31.14 10.55
C SER A 345 4.51 30.70 9.51
N GLU A 346 5.69 30.26 9.94
CA GLU A 346 6.73 29.75 9.03
C GLU A 346 6.34 28.41 8.38
N SER A 347 5.79 27.47 9.16
CA SER A 347 5.27 26.19 8.65
C SER A 347 4.07 26.40 7.74
N PHE A 348 3.21 27.37 8.06
CA PHE A 348 2.10 27.79 7.21
C PHE A 348 2.58 28.33 5.86
N TYR A 349 3.56 29.23 5.88
CA TYR A 349 4.20 29.76 4.67
C TYR A 349 4.76 28.66 3.78
N TYR A 350 5.58 27.74 4.32
CA TYR A 350 6.17 26.66 3.52
C TYR A 350 5.12 25.68 3.01
N TYR A 351 4.09 25.37 3.80
CA TYR A 351 2.98 24.53 3.35
C TYR A 351 2.27 25.15 2.13
N ASN A 352 1.92 26.43 2.21
CA ASN A 352 1.28 27.15 1.11
C ASN A 352 2.20 27.23 -0.11
N LEU A 353 3.50 27.47 0.10
CA LEU A 353 4.49 27.52 -0.98
C LEU A 353 4.61 26.18 -1.71
N ILE A 354 4.65 25.05 -0.98
CA ILE A 354 4.68 23.71 -1.57
C ILE A 354 3.41 23.44 -2.38
N ASN A 355 2.25 23.84 -1.86
CA ASN A 355 0.97 23.69 -2.54
C ASN A 355 0.92 24.52 -3.84
N GLU A 356 1.40 25.76 -3.78
CA GLU A 356 1.43 26.67 -4.94
C GLU A 356 2.40 26.17 -6.02
N ILE A 357 3.62 25.76 -5.66
CA ILE A 357 4.57 25.12 -6.60
C ILE A 357 3.97 23.85 -7.22
N THR A 358 3.28 23.06 -6.41
CA THR A 358 2.63 21.83 -6.84
C THR A 358 1.58 22.08 -7.90
N ASN A 359 0.67 23.02 -7.66
CA ASN A 359 -0.44 23.31 -8.56
C ASN A 359 0.04 24.01 -9.83
N THR A 360 1.01 24.92 -9.70
CA THR A 360 1.47 25.77 -10.81
C THR A 360 2.46 25.06 -11.74
N PHE A 361 3.26 24.11 -11.25
CA PHE A 361 4.30 23.47 -12.07
C PHE A 361 4.23 21.95 -12.10
N VAL A 362 4.12 21.29 -10.94
CA VAL A 362 4.23 19.83 -10.87
C VAL A 362 3.00 19.13 -11.48
N ASN A 363 1.79 19.64 -11.20
CA ASN A 363 0.55 19.09 -11.75
C ASN A 363 0.45 19.27 -13.28
N PRO A 364 0.69 20.47 -13.84
CA PRO A 364 0.81 20.67 -15.29
C PRO A 364 1.79 19.70 -15.97
N ILE A 365 3.01 19.54 -15.43
CA ILE A 365 4.02 18.65 -16.01
C ILE A 365 3.64 17.18 -15.83
N GLU A 366 2.86 16.81 -14.81
CA GLU A 366 2.31 15.45 -14.66
C GLU A 366 1.45 15.05 -15.87
N ASN A 367 0.71 15.99 -16.47
CA ASN A 367 -0.05 15.71 -17.70
C ASN A 367 0.88 15.32 -18.86
N PHE A 368 2.04 16.00 -18.99
CA PHE A 368 3.07 15.61 -19.96
C PHE A 368 3.58 14.19 -19.70
N VAL A 369 3.88 13.86 -18.44
CA VAL A 369 4.32 12.52 -18.04
C VAL A 369 3.27 11.46 -18.40
N LEU A 370 1.98 11.78 -18.20
CA LEU A 370 0.86 10.92 -18.58
C LEU A 370 0.78 10.72 -20.10
N TYR A 371 0.88 11.79 -20.88
CA TYR A 371 0.89 11.72 -22.35
C TYR A 371 2.07 10.91 -22.87
N ASN A 372 3.26 11.06 -22.28
CA ASN A 372 4.43 10.27 -22.63
C ASN A 372 4.24 8.79 -22.30
N LYS A 373 3.72 8.47 -21.09
CA LYS A 373 3.41 7.08 -20.70
C LYS A 373 2.38 6.43 -21.64
N GLN A 374 1.44 7.23 -22.13
CA GLN A 374 0.45 6.82 -23.12
C GLN A 374 0.99 6.84 -24.56
N GLN A 375 2.26 7.18 -24.81
CA GLN A 375 2.84 7.30 -26.15
C GLN A 375 2.10 8.30 -27.07
N ILE A 376 1.40 9.30 -26.49
CA ILE A 376 0.65 10.31 -27.25
C ILE A 376 1.58 11.35 -27.87
N VAL A 377 2.73 11.59 -27.24
CA VAL A 377 3.71 12.62 -27.67
C VAL A 377 4.18 12.41 -29.11
N GLU A 378 4.19 11.17 -29.60
CA GLU A 378 4.58 10.85 -30.98
C GLU A 378 3.43 11.00 -32.00
N PHE A 379 2.20 11.30 -31.56
CA PHE A 379 0.99 11.35 -32.40
C PHE A 379 0.35 12.73 -32.49
N VAL A 380 0.91 13.70 -31.79
CA VAL A 380 0.46 15.10 -31.76
C VAL A 380 1.68 16.00 -31.94
N PRO A 381 1.58 17.15 -32.65
CA PRO A 381 2.68 18.12 -32.73
C PRO A 381 3.21 18.48 -31.33
N ARG A 382 4.53 18.62 -31.17
CA ARG A 382 5.15 18.86 -29.85
C ARG A 382 4.60 20.12 -29.18
N GLU A 383 4.51 21.19 -29.96
CA GLU A 383 3.98 22.50 -29.53
C GLU A 383 2.60 22.36 -28.87
N ALA A 384 1.75 21.49 -29.41
CA ALA A 384 0.43 21.19 -28.85
C ALA A 384 0.47 20.59 -27.47
N VAL A 385 1.28 19.55 -27.32
CA VAL A 385 1.41 18.81 -26.08
C VAL A 385 1.90 19.78 -25.01
N LEU A 386 2.85 20.64 -25.36
CA LEU A 386 3.42 21.63 -24.44
C LEU A 386 2.47 22.77 -24.11
N GLN A 387 1.68 23.28 -25.07
CA GLN A 387 0.67 24.30 -24.83
C GLN A 387 -0.49 23.78 -23.97
N SER A 388 -0.81 22.49 -24.07
CA SER A 388 -1.90 21.87 -23.29
C SER A 388 -1.60 21.67 -21.79
N LEU A 389 -0.36 21.90 -21.35
CA LEU A 389 0.03 21.61 -19.96
C LEU A 389 -0.56 22.62 -18.96
N TRP A 390 -0.73 23.87 -19.39
CA TRP A 390 -1.32 24.94 -18.59
C TRP A 390 -2.62 25.42 -19.26
N GLU A 391 -3.69 25.62 -18.48
CA GLU A 391 -4.95 26.20 -18.97
C GLU A 391 -4.74 27.65 -19.45
N ASP A 392 -3.83 28.38 -18.79
CA ASP A 392 -3.33 29.70 -19.17
C ASP A 392 -1.96 29.62 -19.88
N LYS A 393 -1.41 30.76 -20.30
CA LYS A 393 0.00 30.84 -20.74
C LYS A 393 0.93 30.32 -19.65
N ILE A 394 2.02 29.67 -20.05
CA ILE A 394 3.09 29.20 -19.13
C ILE A 394 3.39 30.31 -18.11
N PRO A 395 3.43 30.01 -16.80
CA PRO A 395 3.82 30.96 -15.77
C PRO A 395 5.14 31.65 -16.15
N SER A 396 5.08 32.94 -16.44
CA SER A 396 6.23 33.73 -16.91
C SER A 396 7.08 34.28 -15.76
N TYR A 397 6.77 33.90 -14.53
CA TYR A 397 7.37 34.43 -13.32
C TYR A 397 8.22 33.39 -12.61
N LYS A 398 9.38 33.82 -12.11
CA LYS A 398 10.27 33.02 -11.26
C LYS A 398 9.95 33.13 -9.77
N THR A 399 9.04 34.02 -9.40
CA THR A 399 8.72 34.34 -8.01
C THR A 399 7.31 33.93 -7.64
N ILE A 400 7.15 33.19 -6.54
CA ILE A 400 5.86 32.76 -6.03
C ILE A 400 5.54 33.54 -4.77
N THR A 401 4.35 34.12 -4.71
CA THR A 401 3.90 34.94 -3.57
C THR A 401 2.72 34.26 -2.89
N VAL A 402 2.92 33.84 -1.64
CA VAL A 402 1.89 33.11 -0.85
C VAL A 402 1.69 33.76 0.52
N ALA A 403 0.56 33.46 1.15
CA ALA A 403 0.26 33.90 2.51
C ALA A 403 1.30 33.36 3.51
N ASN A 404 1.78 34.23 4.38
CA ASN A 404 2.88 33.98 5.31
C ASN A 404 2.44 33.92 6.78
N ASP A 405 1.21 34.32 7.10
CA ASP A 405 0.72 34.38 8.47
C ASP A 405 -0.61 33.65 8.60
N VAL A 406 -0.71 32.77 9.61
CA VAL A 406 -1.92 32.01 9.94
C VAL A 406 -3.06 32.95 10.35
N ASN A 407 -2.75 34.04 11.04
CA ASN A 407 -3.74 34.97 11.59
C ASN A 407 -4.08 36.13 10.63
N ASN A 408 -3.27 36.32 9.59
CA ASN A 408 -3.49 37.37 8.60
C ASN A 408 -3.05 36.91 7.20
N VAL A 409 -4.01 36.37 6.44
CA VAL A 409 -3.80 35.83 5.09
C VAL A 409 -3.42 36.91 4.06
N GLU A 410 -3.65 38.20 4.37
CA GLU A 410 -3.22 39.31 3.50
C GLU A 410 -1.72 39.56 3.57
N ASN A 411 -1.05 39.13 4.64
CA ASN A 411 0.41 39.21 4.75
C ASN A 411 1.05 38.16 3.84
N LYS A 412 1.63 38.60 2.72
CA LYS A 412 2.23 37.74 1.71
C LYS A 412 3.76 37.82 1.74
N LYS A 413 4.40 36.68 1.48
CA LYS A 413 5.85 36.57 1.33
C LYS A 413 6.18 35.94 -0.01
N THR A 414 7.24 36.45 -0.63
CA THR A 414 7.70 36.02 -1.95
C THR A 414 8.87 35.05 -1.83
N TYR A 415 8.80 33.96 -2.59
CA TYR A 415 9.87 32.99 -2.78
C TYR A 415 10.38 33.06 -4.23
N GLU A 416 11.69 33.10 -4.42
CA GLU A 416 12.30 32.98 -5.75
C GLU A 416 12.66 31.51 -6.02
N LEU A 417 12.14 30.96 -7.12
CA LEU A 417 12.47 29.61 -7.57
C LEU A 417 13.95 29.52 -7.93
N TYR A 418 14.56 28.37 -7.68
CA TYR A 418 15.91 28.08 -8.16
C TYR A 418 15.93 28.09 -9.68
N ALA A 419 16.61 29.05 -10.28
CA ALA A 419 16.84 29.15 -11.71
C ALA A 419 18.29 29.57 -11.98
N ASP A 420 18.85 29.09 -13.09
CA ASP A 420 20.15 29.55 -13.57
C ASP A 420 20.04 31.03 -13.98
N LYS A 421 21.14 31.80 -13.87
CA LYS A 421 21.13 33.27 -14.02
C LYS A 421 20.55 33.77 -15.35
N ASP A 422 20.71 32.98 -16.40
CA ASP A 422 20.29 33.33 -17.76
C ASP A 422 18.95 32.68 -18.18
N PHE A 423 18.31 31.93 -17.27
CA PHE A 423 17.06 31.24 -17.57
C PHE A 423 15.87 32.20 -17.46
N SER A 424 15.10 32.32 -18.55
CA SER A 424 13.82 33.03 -18.56
C SER A 424 12.64 32.07 -18.66
N PHE A 425 11.61 32.35 -17.87
CA PHE A 425 10.31 31.70 -17.98
C PHE A 425 9.47 32.23 -19.16
N THR A 426 10.02 33.10 -20.04
CA THR A 426 9.30 33.70 -21.17
C THR A 426 9.62 33.07 -22.54
N THR A 427 8.56 32.99 -23.37
CA THR A 427 8.48 33.10 -24.85
C THR A 427 8.60 31.92 -25.82
N SER A 428 8.88 30.67 -25.44
CA SER A 428 8.67 29.55 -26.38
C SER A 428 8.56 28.18 -25.71
N THR A 429 7.39 27.54 -25.79
CA THR A 429 7.14 26.13 -25.40
C THR A 429 8.06 25.18 -26.18
N SER A 430 9.24 24.89 -25.63
CA SER A 430 10.15 23.85 -26.13
C SER A 430 10.39 22.77 -25.08
N LEU A 431 10.78 21.57 -25.49
CA LEU A 431 11.08 20.47 -24.57
C LEU A 431 12.25 20.83 -23.64
N GLU A 432 13.21 21.61 -24.11
CA GLU A 432 14.33 22.13 -23.32
C GLU A 432 13.83 23.03 -22.21
N GLN A 433 12.91 23.96 -22.51
CA GLN A 433 12.36 24.86 -21.51
C GLN A 433 11.58 24.08 -20.45
N ILE A 434 10.74 23.13 -20.84
CA ILE A 434 9.97 22.32 -19.88
C ILE A 434 10.90 21.44 -19.03
N ALA A 435 11.96 20.88 -19.60
CA ALA A 435 12.98 20.14 -18.85
C ALA A 435 13.68 21.03 -17.81
N GLN A 436 14.01 22.27 -18.17
CA GLN A 436 14.59 23.25 -17.24
C GLN A 436 13.61 23.64 -16.14
N ILE A 437 12.34 23.92 -16.47
CA ILE A 437 11.28 24.18 -15.47
C ILE A 437 11.16 23.00 -14.51
N ALA A 438 11.04 21.76 -15.01
CA ALA A 438 10.94 20.57 -14.17
C ALA A 438 12.15 20.42 -13.22
N SER A 439 13.36 20.69 -13.72
CA SER A 439 14.60 20.66 -12.92
C SER A 439 14.61 21.74 -11.84
N ASN A 440 14.25 22.97 -12.19
CA ASN A 440 14.20 24.13 -11.30
C ASN A 440 13.13 23.96 -10.20
N THR A 441 11.96 23.44 -10.57
CA THR A 441 10.90 23.06 -9.63
C THR A 441 11.38 21.99 -8.65
N GLN A 442 12.06 20.94 -9.15
CA GLN A 442 12.59 19.87 -8.31
C GLN A 442 13.65 20.38 -7.32
N LYS A 443 14.58 21.23 -7.77
CA LYS A 443 15.59 21.86 -6.90
C LYS A 443 14.93 22.73 -5.82
N SER A 444 13.94 23.53 -6.19
CA SER A 444 13.20 24.38 -5.26
C SER A 444 12.47 23.57 -4.18
N LEU A 445 11.77 22.51 -4.57
CA LEU A 445 11.10 21.61 -3.63
C LEU A 445 12.09 20.86 -2.73
N ALA A 446 13.25 20.44 -3.25
CA ALA A 446 14.28 19.79 -2.45
C ALA A 446 14.88 20.74 -1.39
N HIS A 447 15.10 22.01 -1.75
CA HIS A 447 15.57 23.00 -0.78
C HIS A 447 14.53 23.28 0.31
N ILE A 448 13.25 23.44 -0.08
CA ILE A 448 12.16 23.59 0.89
C ILE A 448 12.07 22.35 1.80
N GLN A 449 12.22 21.15 1.24
CA GLN A 449 12.23 19.91 2.01
C GLN A 449 13.31 19.91 3.08
N GLU A 450 14.54 20.32 2.75
CA GLU A 450 15.64 20.40 3.71
C GLU A 450 15.31 21.35 4.87
N ILE A 451 14.78 22.54 4.57
CA ILE A 451 14.39 23.53 5.58
C ILE A 451 13.30 22.95 6.49
N VAL A 452 12.24 22.40 5.90
CA VAL A 452 11.09 21.87 6.64
C VAL A 452 11.51 20.68 7.50
N LEU A 453 12.24 19.70 6.96
CA LEU A 453 12.68 18.53 7.73
C LEU A 453 13.58 18.90 8.91
N ASN A 454 14.46 19.88 8.73
CA ASN A 454 15.30 20.39 9.81
C ASN A 454 14.46 21.01 10.94
N LYS A 455 13.41 21.78 10.59
CA LYS A 455 12.48 22.34 11.57
C LYS A 455 11.65 21.26 12.28
N LEU A 456 11.05 20.34 11.53
CA LEU A 456 10.25 19.24 12.07
C LEU A 456 11.06 18.38 13.05
N THR A 457 12.31 18.08 12.72
CA THR A 457 13.19 17.29 13.60
C THR A 457 13.50 18.03 14.91
N LYS A 458 13.69 19.35 14.87
CA LYS A 458 13.91 20.16 16.07
C LYS A 458 12.68 20.20 16.96
N GLU A 459 11.51 20.42 16.38
CA GLU A 459 10.22 20.43 17.09
C GLU A 459 9.92 19.07 17.74
N GLN A 460 10.13 17.98 17.01
CA GLN A 460 9.91 16.63 17.55
C GLN A 460 10.81 16.34 18.76
N ARG A 461 12.10 16.72 18.68
CA ARG A 461 13.04 16.58 19.81
C ARG A 461 12.62 17.43 21.00
N GLN A 462 12.09 18.63 20.77
CA GLN A 462 11.63 19.51 21.84
C GLN A 462 10.38 18.94 22.53
N GLN A 463 9.42 18.40 21.78
CA GLN A 463 8.25 17.73 22.35
C GLN A 463 8.62 16.47 23.15
N GLU A 464 9.53 15.64 22.63
CA GLU A 464 10.04 14.48 23.37
C GLU A 464 10.70 14.92 24.69
N LEU A 465 11.51 15.99 24.64
CA LEU A 465 12.19 16.53 25.81
C LEU A 465 11.20 17.04 26.87
N ILE A 466 10.14 17.75 26.49
CA ILE A 466 9.09 18.20 27.41
C ILE A 466 8.44 17.00 28.12
N SER A 467 8.08 15.94 27.38
CA SER A 467 7.47 14.74 27.97
C SER A 467 8.41 14.01 28.95
N LEU A 468 9.71 14.00 28.65
CA LEU A 468 10.73 13.42 29.53
C LEU A 468 10.97 14.28 30.78
N GLU A 469 10.95 15.61 30.66
CA GLU A 469 11.08 16.53 31.79
C GLU A 469 9.92 16.37 32.79
N GLU A 470 8.68 16.24 32.30
CA GLU A 470 7.51 15.94 33.14
C GLU A 470 7.71 14.62 33.90
N THR A 471 8.19 13.58 33.22
CA THR A 471 8.46 12.27 33.83
C THR A 471 9.59 12.37 34.87
N LEU A 472 10.66 13.09 34.57
CA LEU A 472 11.79 13.28 35.49
C LEU A 472 11.37 13.97 36.79
N ILE A 473 10.54 15.01 36.69
CA ILE A 473 10.00 15.72 37.85
C ILE A 473 9.12 14.76 38.67
N SER A 474 8.26 13.99 38.01
CA SER A 474 7.38 13.01 38.65
C SER A 474 8.15 11.91 39.39
N ASP A 475 9.14 11.30 38.75
CA ASP A 475 9.98 10.24 39.35
C ASP A 475 10.76 10.76 40.57
N ASN A 476 11.35 11.95 40.46
CA ASN A 476 12.11 12.55 41.56
C ASN A 476 11.22 12.97 42.74
N THR A 477 9.99 13.43 42.44
CA THR A 477 8.98 13.73 43.46
C THR A 477 8.52 12.45 44.15
N THR A 478 8.31 11.39 43.39
CA THR A 478 7.94 10.06 43.92
C THR A 478 9.03 9.52 44.85
N LEU A 479 10.31 9.59 44.44
CA LEU A 479 11.44 9.19 45.26
C LEU A 479 11.55 10.02 46.54
N SER A 480 11.45 11.34 46.44
CA SER A 480 11.51 12.24 47.61
C SER A 480 10.37 11.93 48.59
N ASN A 481 9.13 11.84 48.09
CA ASN A 481 7.96 11.54 48.93
C ASN A 481 8.06 10.17 49.60
N TYR A 482 8.56 9.16 48.89
CA TYR A 482 8.79 7.83 49.47
C TYR A 482 9.79 7.90 50.62
N ILE A 483 10.92 8.57 50.42
CA ILE A 483 11.98 8.71 51.43
C ILE A 483 11.49 9.51 52.64
N ASP A 484 10.84 10.65 52.43
CA ASP A 484 10.34 11.52 53.49
C ASP A 484 9.25 10.83 54.32
N SER A 485 8.33 10.11 53.66
CA SER A 485 7.31 9.33 54.34
C SER A 485 7.93 8.21 55.18
N THR A 486 8.91 7.49 54.63
CA THR A 486 9.55 6.34 55.28
C THR A 486 10.46 6.76 56.44
N ALA A 487 11.15 7.90 56.33
CA ALA A 487 12.07 8.40 57.34
C ALA A 487 11.40 8.62 58.70
N ASN A 488 10.08 8.87 58.73
CA ASN A 488 9.31 9.05 59.96
C ASN A 488 9.00 7.73 60.70
N PHE A 489 9.02 6.59 60.02
CA PHE A 489 8.63 5.29 60.59
C PHE A 489 9.82 4.34 60.81
N ILE A 490 10.97 4.64 60.22
CA ILE A 490 12.17 3.80 60.30
C ILE A 490 13.13 4.26 61.40
N SER A 491 13.95 3.35 61.93
CA SER A 491 15.00 3.68 62.89
C SER A 491 15.98 4.71 62.32
N LYS A 492 16.39 5.67 63.18
CA LYS A 492 17.31 6.78 62.84
C LYS A 492 18.63 6.33 62.19
N LYS A 493 19.05 5.08 62.42
CA LYS A 493 20.25 4.48 61.81
C LYS A 493 20.18 4.40 60.27
N TYR A 494 19.00 4.25 59.69
CA TYR A 494 18.81 4.03 58.25
C TYR A 494 18.54 5.32 57.46
N VAL A 495 18.11 6.39 58.15
CA VAL A 495 17.73 7.68 57.55
C VAL A 495 18.87 8.33 56.74
N PRO A 496 20.15 8.34 57.18
CA PRO A 496 21.23 8.96 56.41
C PRO A 496 21.45 8.29 55.04
N ALA A 497 21.31 6.96 54.96
CA ALA A 497 21.42 6.23 53.69
C ALA A 497 20.27 6.62 52.73
N LEU A 498 19.03 6.71 53.22
CA LEU A 498 17.90 7.17 52.41
C LEU A 498 18.09 8.62 51.94
N GLN A 499 18.58 9.52 52.81
CA GLN A 499 18.85 10.91 52.44
C GLN A 499 19.97 11.03 51.39
N SER A 500 21.01 10.19 51.45
CA SER A 500 22.06 10.12 50.44
C SER A 500 21.50 9.77 49.05
N ILE A 501 20.59 8.78 48.97
CA ILE A 501 19.91 8.41 47.73
C ILE A 501 19.14 9.60 47.14
N ASN A 502 18.40 10.34 47.99
CA ASN A 502 17.67 11.54 47.55
C ASN A 502 18.61 12.65 47.06
N ALA A 503 19.68 12.91 47.80
CA ALA A 503 20.67 13.92 47.44
C ALA A 503 21.31 13.63 46.08
N LYS A 504 21.64 12.36 45.80
CA LYS A 504 22.23 11.97 44.52
C LYS A 504 21.26 12.10 43.35
N SER A 505 19.99 11.77 43.54
CA SER A 505 18.93 12.02 42.53
C SER A 505 18.82 13.51 42.20
N LYS A 506 18.78 14.38 43.23
CA LYS A 506 18.70 15.83 43.07
C LYS A 506 19.94 16.43 42.40
N GLU A 507 21.13 15.91 42.71
CA GLU A 507 22.38 16.31 42.05
C GLU A 507 22.33 16.03 40.54
N GLN A 508 21.85 14.86 40.13
CA GLN A 508 21.71 14.52 38.70
C GLN A 508 20.76 15.47 37.97
N LEU A 509 19.64 15.86 38.60
CA LEU A 509 18.71 16.84 38.04
C LEU A 509 19.32 18.25 37.96
N SER A 510 20.12 18.64 38.96
CA SER A 510 20.82 19.93 38.93
C SER A 510 21.83 19.98 37.77
N ILE A 511 22.60 18.91 37.57
CA ILE A 511 23.52 18.78 36.42
C ILE A 511 22.74 18.88 35.11
N TYR A 512 21.63 18.14 34.99
CA TYR A 512 20.75 18.18 33.83
C TYR A 512 20.28 19.59 33.48
N ALA A 513 19.87 20.39 34.47
CA ALA A 513 19.37 21.74 34.27
C ALA A 513 20.42 22.72 33.66
N THR A 514 21.71 22.39 33.75
CA THR A 514 22.80 23.22 33.20
C THR A 514 23.12 22.94 31.73
N ILE A 515 22.58 21.86 31.16
CA ILE A 515 22.85 21.45 29.77
C ILE A 515 22.03 22.30 28.80
N LYS A 516 22.70 23.03 27.90
CA LYS A 516 22.06 23.89 26.89
C LYS A 516 21.73 23.18 25.57
N ASP A 517 22.49 22.15 25.21
CA ASP A 517 22.27 21.43 23.95
C ASP A 517 21.12 20.44 24.10
N ASN A 518 20.07 20.58 23.28
CA ASN A 518 18.87 19.74 23.37
C ASN A 518 19.15 18.26 23.07
N GLY A 519 20.15 17.93 22.25
CA GLY A 519 20.53 16.55 21.96
C GLY A 519 21.14 15.87 23.18
N LEU A 520 22.18 16.49 23.77
CA LEU A 520 22.81 16.04 25.00
C LEU A 520 21.84 16.02 26.18
N LYS A 521 20.92 16.99 26.24
CA LYS A 521 19.88 17.06 27.28
C LYS A 521 18.93 15.87 27.18
N LEU A 522 18.53 15.47 25.97
CA LEU A 522 17.67 14.30 25.74
C LEU A 522 18.35 12.98 26.15
N GLU A 523 19.61 12.78 25.79
CA GLU A 523 20.38 11.59 26.22
C GLU A 523 20.54 11.54 27.74
N LYS A 524 20.85 12.68 28.36
CA LYS A 524 20.99 12.78 29.81
C LYS A 524 19.66 12.53 30.53
N ALA A 525 18.54 13.03 30.01
CA ALA A 525 17.21 12.78 30.57
C ALA A 525 16.89 11.28 30.64
N LYS A 526 17.13 10.54 29.55
CA LYS A 526 16.92 9.08 29.50
C LYS A 526 17.78 8.33 30.51
N SER A 527 19.04 8.73 30.64
CA SER A 527 19.96 8.16 31.65
C SER A 527 19.48 8.41 33.09
N ILE A 528 19.00 9.62 33.40
CA ILE A 528 18.50 9.94 34.74
C ILE A 528 17.21 9.16 35.05
N LEU A 529 16.28 9.03 34.11
CA LEU A 529 15.06 8.24 34.31
C LEU A 529 15.36 6.78 34.64
N ALA A 530 16.29 6.16 33.91
CA ALA A 530 16.74 4.80 34.23
C ALA A 530 17.33 4.74 35.64
N CYS A 531 18.11 5.75 36.01
CA CYS A 531 18.77 5.81 37.30
C CYS A 531 17.83 6.03 38.49
N ASN A 532 16.83 6.89 38.34
CA ASN A 532 15.86 7.17 39.38
C ASN A 532 15.06 5.92 39.77
N LYS A 533 14.81 5.01 38.82
CA LYS A 533 14.23 3.69 39.11
C LYS A 533 15.13 2.87 40.02
N THR A 534 16.43 2.78 39.72
CA THR A 534 17.40 2.07 40.54
C THR A 534 17.52 2.68 41.94
N TYR A 535 17.54 4.02 42.04
CA TYR A 535 17.54 4.71 43.32
C TYR A 535 16.27 4.44 44.13
N LEU A 536 15.10 4.43 43.50
CA LEU A 536 13.84 4.09 44.18
C LEU A 536 13.82 2.65 44.67
N GLU A 537 14.33 1.69 43.89
CA GLU A 537 14.46 0.32 44.35
C GLU A 537 15.42 0.17 45.51
N LEU A 538 16.59 0.80 45.45
CA LEU A 538 17.54 0.79 46.54
C LEU A 538 16.96 1.44 47.80
N ALA A 539 16.22 2.54 47.66
CA ALA A 539 15.52 3.18 48.77
C ALA A 539 14.50 2.23 49.40
N LYS A 540 13.70 1.52 48.60
CA LYS A 540 12.76 0.50 49.07
C LYS A 540 13.45 -0.66 49.78
N THR A 541 14.54 -1.17 49.23
CA THR A 541 15.32 -2.25 49.83
C THR A 541 15.93 -1.80 51.15
N THR A 542 16.53 -0.61 51.19
CA THR A 542 17.12 -0.02 52.41
C THR A 542 16.08 0.20 53.49
N ALA A 543 14.89 0.68 53.12
CA ALA A 543 13.75 0.85 54.00
C ALA A 543 13.23 -0.47 54.59
N ASN A 544 13.40 -1.58 53.86
CA ASN A 544 12.92 -2.90 54.24
C ASN A 544 13.92 -3.69 55.10
N ILE A 545 15.18 -3.24 55.21
CA ILE A 545 16.21 -3.91 56.03
C ILE A 545 15.75 -4.16 57.49
N PRO A 546 15.12 -3.21 58.20
CA PRO A 546 14.65 -3.47 59.57
C PRO A 546 13.62 -4.58 59.65
N VAL A 547 12.67 -4.62 58.71
CA VAL A 547 11.65 -5.68 58.64
C VAL A 547 12.32 -7.03 58.37
N GLN A 548 13.34 -7.05 57.50
CA GLN A 548 14.14 -8.24 57.23
C GLN A 548 14.89 -8.72 58.47
N VAL A 549 15.49 -7.81 59.25
CA VAL A 549 16.16 -8.13 60.52
C VAL A 549 15.17 -8.72 61.53
N ASP A 550 14.02 -8.08 61.74
CA ASP A 550 13.00 -8.57 62.67
C ASP A 550 12.46 -9.95 62.26
N SER A 551 12.24 -10.15 60.96
CA SER A 551 11.82 -11.44 60.40
C SER A 551 12.91 -12.51 60.61
N LEU A 552 14.17 -12.16 60.35
CA LEU A 552 15.31 -13.06 60.53
C LEU A 552 15.48 -13.45 62.01
N GLN A 553 15.36 -12.49 62.93
CA GLN A 553 15.43 -12.77 64.37
C GLN A 553 14.35 -13.76 64.80
N LYS A 554 13.12 -13.67 64.28
CA LYS A 554 12.04 -14.64 64.54
C LYS A 554 12.33 -16.03 63.97
N VAL A 555 12.89 -16.11 62.77
CA VAL A 555 13.23 -17.39 62.10
C VAL A 555 14.35 -18.14 62.84
N TYR A 556 15.22 -17.41 63.53
CA TYR A 556 16.35 -17.95 64.28
C TYR A 556 16.03 -18.18 65.77
N ILE A 557 14.75 -18.30 66.15
CA ILE A 557 14.31 -18.70 67.49
C ILE A 557 13.82 -20.14 67.45
N ASP A 558 14.39 -21.00 68.28
CA ASP A 558 13.87 -22.35 68.53
C ASP A 558 13.36 -22.47 69.98
N LYS A 559 12.35 -23.32 70.17
CA LYS A 559 11.84 -23.66 71.50
C LYS A 559 12.68 -24.77 72.11
N ILE A 560 13.41 -24.45 73.16
CA ILE A 560 14.23 -25.41 73.90
C ILE A 560 13.58 -25.69 75.24
N TRP A 561 13.55 -26.95 75.63
CA TRP A 561 13.10 -27.35 76.96
C TRP A 561 14.11 -26.86 78.01
N ASN A 562 13.68 -26.00 78.93
CA ASN A 562 14.51 -25.62 80.07
C ASN A 562 14.32 -26.65 81.21
N PRO A 563 15.34 -27.47 81.53
CA PRO A 563 15.23 -28.50 82.57
C PRO A 563 15.14 -27.90 83.99
N PHE A 564 15.51 -26.64 84.18
CA PHE A 564 15.49 -25.97 85.49
C PHE A 564 14.15 -25.32 85.81
N THR A 565 13.37 -24.91 84.80
CA THR A 565 12.03 -24.33 84.98
C THR A 565 10.91 -25.25 84.52
N ALA A 566 11.23 -26.39 83.91
CA ALA A 566 10.28 -27.33 83.30
C ALA A 566 9.30 -26.64 82.32
N THR A 567 9.80 -25.66 81.56
CA THR A 567 9.02 -24.91 80.56
C THR A 567 9.77 -24.83 79.25
N LEU A 568 9.02 -24.74 78.14
CA LEU A 568 9.59 -24.36 76.84
C LEU A 568 10.02 -22.89 76.88
N MET A 569 11.28 -22.61 76.55
CA MET A 569 11.81 -21.26 76.43
C MET A 569 12.32 -21.03 75.01
N ASP A 570 12.15 -19.81 74.53
CA ASP A 570 12.65 -19.36 73.24
C ASP A 570 14.15 -19.06 73.37
N GLU A 571 14.99 -19.75 72.60
CA GLU A 571 16.42 -19.45 72.48
C GLU A 571 16.78 -19.07 71.04
N VAL A 572 17.57 -18.00 70.90
CA VAL A 572 18.15 -17.63 69.60
C VAL A 572 19.23 -18.64 69.24
N ILE A 573 19.00 -19.39 68.17
CA ILE A 573 19.98 -20.31 67.60
C ILE A 573 20.92 -19.57 66.64
N LYS A 574 22.11 -20.14 66.41
CA LYS A 574 23.11 -19.62 65.46
C LYS A 574 23.48 -18.15 65.64
N LYS A 575 23.63 -17.72 66.90
CA LYS A 575 23.83 -16.32 67.32
C LYS A 575 24.99 -15.63 66.58
N GLN A 576 26.01 -16.37 66.12
CA GLN A 576 27.14 -15.75 65.42
C GLN A 576 26.78 -15.29 64.00
N ILE A 577 25.88 -16.00 63.31
CA ILE A 577 25.40 -15.63 61.98
C ILE A 577 24.54 -14.37 62.07
N THR A 578 23.56 -14.36 62.96
CA THR A 578 22.65 -13.22 63.14
C THR A 578 23.40 -11.97 63.62
N ASN A 579 24.35 -12.11 64.57
CA ASN A 579 25.19 -10.99 65.00
C ASN A 579 26.11 -10.46 63.89
N ALA A 580 26.76 -11.33 63.10
CA ALA A 580 27.63 -10.89 62.01
C ALA A 580 26.83 -10.15 60.92
N TYR A 581 25.63 -10.62 60.59
CA TYR A 581 24.74 -9.95 59.66
C TYR A 581 24.31 -8.57 60.18
N GLU A 582 23.79 -8.50 61.41
CA GLU A 582 23.22 -7.27 61.96
C GLU A 582 24.27 -6.21 62.35
N LYS A 583 25.40 -6.64 62.91
CA LYS A 583 26.43 -5.74 63.48
C LYS A 583 27.57 -5.40 62.53
N VAL A 584 27.79 -6.20 61.48
CA VAL A 584 28.91 -5.99 60.54
C VAL A 584 28.42 -5.74 59.11
N VAL A 585 27.58 -6.62 58.57
CA VAL A 585 27.15 -6.56 57.17
C VAL A 585 26.17 -5.41 56.91
N ILE A 586 25.14 -5.23 57.74
CA ILE A 586 24.18 -4.13 57.56
C ILE A 586 24.85 -2.75 57.63
N PRO A 587 25.67 -2.43 58.65
CA PRO A 587 26.41 -1.15 58.67
C PRO A 587 27.26 -0.93 57.42
N HIS A 588 27.87 -1.98 56.87
CA HIS A 588 28.64 -1.89 55.63
C HIS A 588 27.79 -1.46 54.43
N PHE A 589 26.60 -2.06 54.26
CA PHE A 589 25.69 -1.65 53.19
C PHE A 589 25.25 -0.20 53.33
N LEU A 590 24.90 0.24 54.54
CA LEU A 590 24.50 1.63 54.78
C LEU A 590 25.63 2.61 54.47
N GLU A 591 26.86 2.28 54.85
CA GLU A 591 28.04 3.10 54.56
C GLU A 591 28.33 3.19 53.06
N GLN A 592 28.16 2.09 52.31
CA GLN A 592 28.30 2.11 50.85
C GLN A 592 27.28 3.05 50.19
N VAL A 593 26.02 3.03 50.65
CA VAL A 593 24.97 3.95 50.16
C VAL A 593 25.27 5.41 50.50
N ILE A 594 25.94 5.68 51.62
CA ILE A 594 26.27 7.05 52.05
C ILE A 594 27.47 7.60 51.27
N SER A 595 28.52 6.81 51.07
CA SER A 595 29.84 7.31 50.65
C SER A 595 30.11 7.24 49.14
N ASN A 596 29.51 6.29 48.42
CA ASN A 596 29.84 6.04 47.02
C ASN A 596 28.61 5.52 46.28
N LEU A 597 27.71 6.46 45.96
CA LEU A 597 26.46 6.16 45.29
C LEU A 597 26.45 6.80 43.90
N ASP A 598 26.70 5.99 42.89
CA ASP A 598 26.32 6.24 41.51
C ASP A 598 25.25 5.25 41.06
N CYS A 599 24.82 5.37 39.80
CA CYS A 599 23.76 4.55 39.25
C CYS A 599 24.05 3.05 39.26
N LYS A 600 25.29 2.69 38.89
CA LYS A 600 25.72 1.31 38.75
C LYS A 600 25.92 0.69 40.13
N GLN A 601 26.54 1.45 41.03
CA GLN A 601 26.73 1.08 42.43
C GLN A 601 25.39 0.88 43.12
N ALA A 602 24.38 1.72 42.85
CA ALA A 602 23.06 1.55 43.44
C ALA A 602 22.42 0.20 43.09
N GLU A 603 22.57 -0.26 41.84
CA GLU A 603 22.09 -1.57 41.39
C GLU A 603 22.87 -2.72 42.03
N GLU A 604 24.20 -2.62 42.07
CA GLU A 604 25.09 -3.61 42.68
C GLU A 604 24.79 -3.77 44.18
N ILE A 605 24.65 -2.66 44.92
CA ILE A 605 24.33 -2.64 46.35
C ILE A 605 22.94 -3.25 46.59
N ASN A 606 21.94 -2.86 45.80
CA ASN A 606 20.58 -3.39 45.91
C ASN A 606 20.56 -4.92 45.74
N THR A 607 21.34 -5.43 44.78
CA THR A 607 21.48 -6.86 44.53
C THR A 607 22.20 -7.56 45.69
N GLN A 608 23.30 -6.99 46.19
CA GLN A 608 24.05 -7.56 47.31
C GLN A 608 23.23 -7.63 48.60
N ILE A 609 22.43 -6.60 48.92
CA ILE A 609 21.55 -6.60 50.10
C ILE A 609 20.56 -7.76 50.00
N LYS A 610 19.85 -7.88 48.85
CA LYS A 610 18.83 -8.92 48.63
C LYS A 610 19.44 -10.32 48.66
N ALA A 611 20.55 -10.54 47.96
CA ALA A 611 21.22 -11.85 47.88
C ALA A 611 21.73 -12.28 49.26
N THR A 612 22.39 -11.38 50.00
CA THR A 612 22.94 -11.71 51.33
C THR A 612 21.83 -12.05 52.32
N TYR A 613 20.68 -11.35 52.26
CA TYR A 613 19.53 -11.69 53.09
C TYR A 613 19.02 -13.13 52.83
N ILE A 614 18.91 -13.52 51.55
CA ILE A 614 18.50 -14.87 51.14
C ILE A 614 19.51 -15.92 51.62
N ASP A 615 20.80 -15.67 51.43
CA ASP A 615 21.86 -16.58 51.88
C ASP A 615 21.79 -16.80 53.39
N VAL A 616 21.62 -15.72 54.17
CA VAL A 616 21.48 -15.82 55.64
C VAL A 616 20.21 -16.57 56.04
N LEU A 617 19.09 -16.43 55.32
CA LEU A 617 17.89 -17.25 55.58
C LEU A 617 18.15 -18.74 55.33
N ALA A 618 18.82 -19.08 54.22
CA ALA A 618 19.11 -20.46 53.85
C ALA A 618 20.00 -21.18 54.89
N LEU A 619 20.93 -20.46 55.52
CA LEU A 619 21.80 -21.00 56.57
C LEU A 619 21.05 -21.52 57.80
N ARG A 620 19.78 -21.17 58.00
CA ARG A 620 18.97 -21.68 59.13
C ARG A 620 18.92 -23.21 59.12
N ASN A 621 18.76 -23.84 57.96
CA ASN A 621 18.54 -25.28 57.86
C ASN A 621 19.82 -26.12 57.69
N LYS A 622 21.00 -25.48 57.69
CA LYS A 622 22.29 -26.15 57.41
C LYS A 622 23.14 -26.39 58.66
N ASP A 623 24.12 -27.29 58.57
CA ASP A 623 25.18 -27.38 59.60
C ASP A 623 26.14 -26.19 59.45
N THR A 624 26.12 -25.30 60.44
CA THR A 624 26.88 -24.04 60.44
C THR A 624 28.03 -24.02 61.45
N HIS A 625 28.34 -25.12 62.14
CA HIS A 625 29.30 -25.08 63.26
C HIS A 625 30.68 -24.56 62.85
N LYS A 626 31.17 -24.95 61.66
CA LYS A 626 32.45 -24.45 61.10
C LYS A 626 32.36 -22.98 60.69
N LEU A 627 31.24 -22.57 60.11
CA LEU A 627 30.98 -21.18 59.72
C LEU A 627 30.97 -20.26 60.95
N GLU A 628 30.22 -20.62 61.99
CA GLU A 628 30.09 -19.83 63.22
C GLU A 628 31.42 -19.67 63.97
N ARG A 629 32.29 -20.70 63.93
CA ARG A 629 33.64 -20.59 64.47
C ARG A 629 34.50 -19.56 63.72
N LYS A 630 34.35 -19.47 62.39
CA LYS A 630 35.04 -18.46 61.56
C LYS A 630 34.49 -17.06 61.81
N LEU A 631 33.17 -16.91 61.85
CA LEU A 631 32.48 -15.63 62.09
C LEU A 631 32.82 -15.01 63.45
N LYS A 632 33.18 -15.83 64.45
CA LYS A 632 33.61 -15.34 65.78
C LYS A 632 34.83 -14.41 65.76
N LYS A 633 35.70 -14.52 64.75
CA LYS A 633 36.94 -13.76 64.63
C LYS A 633 37.00 -12.83 63.41
N GLU A 634 36.11 -13.04 62.45
CA GLU A 634 36.07 -12.25 61.22
C GLU A 634 35.30 -10.94 61.45
N GLN A 635 35.84 -9.83 60.96
CA GLN A 635 35.23 -8.50 61.04
C GLN A 635 35.13 -7.83 59.66
N ASN A 636 35.72 -8.42 58.62
CA ASN A 636 35.62 -7.91 57.25
C ASN A 636 34.25 -8.24 56.64
N PRO A 637 33.42 -7.24 56.30
CA PRO A 637 32.07 -7.46 55.77
C PRO A 637 32.05 -8.28 54.48
N LYS A 638 33.02 -8.08 53.58
CA LYS A 638 33.09 -8.80 52.29
C LYS A 638 33.36 -10.28 52.50
N THR A 639 34.35 -10.60 53.34
CA THR A 639 34.67 -11.98 53.70
C THR A 639 33.49 -12.66 54.39
N ILE A 640 32.74 -11.95 55.24
CA ILE A 640 31.54 -12.49 55.90
C ILE A 640 30.44 -12.82 54.87
N MET A 641 30.18 -11.93 53.90
CA MET A 641 29.20 -12.18 52.83
C MET A 641 29.60 -13.38 51.96
N GLU A 642 30.88 -13.48 51.59
CA GLU A 642 31.40 -14.65 50.85
C GLU A 642 31.24 -15.95 51.66
N LEU A 643 31.50 -15.90 52.96
CA LEU A 643 31.30 -17.05 53.85
C LEU A 643 29.82 -17.43 53.95
N PHE A 644 28.90 -16.46 54.02
CA PHE A 644 27.46 -16.75 54.00
C PHE A 644 27.06 -17.43 52.70
N HIS A 645 27.44 -16.85 51.56
CA HIS A 645 27.11 -17.36 50.24
C HIS A 645 27.62 -18.78 50.00
N ASN A 646 28.89 -19.03 50.33
CA ASN A 646 29.51 -20.34 50.10
C ASN A 646 28.84 -21.45 50.91
N TYR A 647 28.51 -21.21 52.19
CA TYR A 647 27.83 -22.20 53.03
C TYR A 647 26.33 -22.32 52.69
N ALA A 648 25.69 -21.24 52.25
CA ALA A 648 24.32 -21.28 51.76
C ALA A 648 24.17 -22.12 50.49
N ASN A 649 25.23 -22.23 49.67
CA ASN A 649 25.20 -22.92 48.37
C ASN A 649 25.97 -24.26 48.31
N THR A 650 26.56 -24.74 49.39
CA THR A 650 27.08 -26.12 49.45
C THR A 650 25.92 -27.13 49.34
N LYS A 651 26.00 -28.08 48.40
CA LYS A 651 25.05 -29.19 48.32
C LYS A 651 25.15 -30.03 49.59
N ASP A 652 24.01 -30.28 50.22
CA ASP A 652 23.92 -31.23 51.34
C ASP A 652 24.33 -32.62 50.81
N HIS A 653 25.31 -33.24 51.47
CA HIS A 653 25.75 -34.61 51.19
C HIS A 653 25.01 -35.59 52.08
#